data_AF-A0AAD1INB2-F1
#
_entry.id   AF-A0AAD1INB2-F1
#
_cell.length_a   1.000
_cell.length_b   1.000
_cell.length_c   1.000
_cell.angle_alpha   90.00
_cell.angle_beta   90.00
_cell.angle_gamma   90.00
#
_symmetry.space_group_name_H-M   'P 1'
#
loop_
_entity.id
_entity.type
_entity.pdbx_description
1 polymer ?
#
loop_
_entity_poly.entity_id
_entity_poly.type
_entity_poly.pdbx_seq_one_letter_code
_entity_poly.pdbx_strand_id
1 'polypeptide(L)'
;MSDGQFVDSVPVVDFDQTFPVMVDHGDLARDSATAPGDVGPQVSAVLRDLLGWRPRVEDPKAFVDALTASFHLKSVQGHVVATFVPRGYAVQADLGAVSGGQASLYRRASVLRAEMLRILDGLTPLRTDADIQDMEAYRTMVRSAITQAVDELGTAGGPRVEVVDNYFVSLTGTENPAPCTTPDTVGGQLGALRDRFGLLDANVNTVEEEGVRTSFWTLVDMVVDLQGAWAAQRKNFVGGAGQGFIGTELILLSRLMEATADQVDELERVLDSVLISRAERRTLIVVPETRLTLDGLFLWMRAFLTDEGRRIAEGTGRDGIVAALNPTLAKLQVTFKTFADWVKKPSPTPGTPGVSGSILRPPPPPGLQSARARIAVESTSGLLRDLVNAARRIGRFPAVVLTNVVISKVDRRDRIFEIQVRGFNLRPTYIPAFTKRCLAAGTPLEELDLKDDIIYPLADSATADDDTLVAFFRIDDIPLLLLPLFPKAAQELIASADTATTGGNWSVNLPAEDLPLVILDGEVGTVIYAPAPLTWPALREANDPLGWHKNPTKRWDGVVRADRFSNVPACAITVPDPTVIPPSDTTKQDATAQAGPSGGNGERPPVEEPVHRFVESPTHSATKSSVPPSRGPQTSKSKAAGRKAPAKSAGAKKTQSSTR
;
A
#
# COMPACT_ATOMS: atom_id res chain seq x y z
N MET A 1 -13.88 53.85 53.89
CA MET A 1 -13.47 52.44 53.99
C MET A 1 -13.53 51.87 52.59
N SER A 2 -12.52 51.08 52.21
CA SER A 2 -12.54 50.02 51.19
C SER A 2 -13.12 50.28 49.78
N ASP A 3 -12.44 49.99 48.67
CA ASP A 3 -11.05 49.55 48.44
C ASP A 3 -10.54 50.16 47.11
N GLY A 4 -9.22 50.28 46.95
CA GLY A 4 -8.60 50.92 45.78
C GLY A 4 -8.01 49.92 44.78
N GLN A 5 -8.30 50.08 43.49
CA GLN A 5 -7.60 49.39 42.41
C GLN A 5 -6.18 49.94 42.24
N PHE A 6 -5.20 49.06 42.02
CA PHE A 6 -4.00 49.38 41.25
C PHE A 6 -3.71 48.24 40.28
N VAL A 7 -3.26 48.59 39.07
CA VAL A 7 -2.89 47.66 38.01
C VAL A 7 -1.37 47.67 37.93
N ASP A 8 -0.73 46.60 38.41
CA ASP A 8 0.73 46.47 38.31
C ASP A 8 1.11 46.08 36.89
N SER A 9 1.92 46.94 36.26
CA SER A 9 2.47 46.71 34.92
C SER A 9 3.93 46.30 35.06
N VAL A 10 4.26 45.11 34.56
CA VAL A 10 5.63 44.59 34.61
C VAL A 10 6.53 45.45 33.72
N PRO A 11 7.61 46.08 34.25
CA PRO A 11 8.50 46.88 33.43
C PRO A 11 9.32 45.97 32.50
N VAL A 12 9.24 46.24 31.20
CA VAL A 12 10.19 45.68 30.23
C VAL A 12 11.52 46.39 30.43
N VAL A 13 12.58 45.62 30.72
CA VAL A 13 13.95 46.13 30.85
C VAL A 13 14.75 45.67 29.64
N ASP A 14 15.13 46.61 28.78
CA ASP A 14 16.06 46.35 27.67
C ASP A 14 17.44 46.00 28.23
N PHE A 15 17.82 44.72 28.10
CA PHE A 15 19.17 44.24 28.40
C PHE A 15 20.03 44.23 27.13
N ASP A 16 20.39 45.43 26.67
CA ASP A 16 21.41 45.59 25.62
C ASP A 16 22.81 45.36 26.23
N GLN A 17 23.16 44.08 26.41
CA GLN A 17 24.48 43.64 26.87
C GLN A 17 25.06 42.61 25.91
N THR A 18 26.13 43.00 25.23
CA THR A 18 26.94 42.14 24.37
C THR A 18 27.63 41.04 25.18
N PHE A 19 27.09 39.82 25.16
CA PHE A 19 27.79 38.64 25.64
C PHE A 19 28.94 38.29 24.69
N PRO A 20 30.19 38.18 25.17
CA PRO A 20 31.28 37.63 24.37
C PRO A 20 31.10 36.11 24.24
N VAL A 21 30.54 35.66 23.12
CA VAL A 21 30.37 34.22 22.83
C VAL A 21 31.74 33.61 22.54
N MET A 22 32.36 33.05 23.57
CA MET A 22 33.61 32.31 23.49
C MET A 22 33.35 30.91 22.91
N VAL A 23 33.26 30.82 21.58
CA VAL A 23 33.20 29.54 20.86
C VAL A 23 34.57 28.89 20.90
N ASP A 24 34.65 27.65 21.39
CA ASP A 24 35.88 26.86 21.37
C ASP A 24 36.09 26.28 19.96
N HIS A 25 36.99 26.87 19.19
CA HIS A 25 37.28 26.48 17.81
C HIS A 25 38.32 25.35 17.73
N GLY A 26 37.90 24.15 18.12
CA GLY A 26 38.67 22.92 17.95
C GLY A 26 38.76 22.46 16.49
N ASP A 27 39.89 22.77 15.85
CA ASP A 27 40.48 22.13 14.66
C ASP A 27 39.53 21.52 13.59
N LEU A 28 39.10 22.37 12.63
CA LEU A 28 39.06 21.97 11.22
C LEU A 28 39.75 23.03 10.35
N ALA A 29 40.32 22.59 9.22
CA ALA A 29 41.37 23.33 8.53
C ALA A 29 40.90 24.59 7.79
N ARG A 30 41.84 25.54 7.61
CA ARG A 30 41.71 26.71 6.74
C ARG A 30 41.25 26.33 5.34
N ASP A 31 40.31 27.11 4.80
CA ASP A 31 40.55 27.73 3.49
C ASP A 31 39.79 29.04 3.29
N SER A 32 40.33 29.92 2.43
CA SER A 32 39.70 31.09 1.78
C SER A 32 38.80 32.04 2.60
N ALA A 33 39.33 33.24 2.92
CA ALA A 33 38.52 34.36 3.43
C ALA A 33 37.55 34.90 2.36
N THR A 34 36.31 35.20 2.76
CA THR A 34 35.26 35.82 1.92
C THR A 34 34.64 37.01 2.67
N ALA A 35 33.98 37.93 1.94
CA ALA A 35 33.24 39.07 2.48
C ALA A 35 32.19 38.66 3.53
N PRO A 36 31.65 39.60 4.37
CA PRO A 36 30.51 39.32 5.24
C PRO A 36 29.29 38.90 4.41
N GLY A 37 29.15 37.59 4.22
CA GLY A 37 28.12 36.99 3.38
C GLY A 37 26.74 37.14 4.01
N ASP A 38 25.72 37.13 3.15
CA ASP A 38 24.34 36.99 3.60
C ASP A 38 24.21 35.70 4.42
N VAL A 39 23.92 35.85 5.72
CA VAL A 39 23.78 34.75 6.66
C VAL A 39 22.39 34.10 6.53
N GLY A 40 21.44 34.76 5.87
CA GLY A 40 20.06 34.29 5.67
C GLY A 40 19.96 32.87 5.11
N PRO A 41 20.69 32.52 4.02
CA PRO A 41 20.74 31.15 3.49
C PRO A 41 21.28 30.11 4.48
N GLN A 42 22.30 30.45 5.29
CA GLN A 42 22.87 29.53 6.29
C GLN A 42 21.91 29.32 7.47
N VAL A 43 21.34 30.39 8.00
CA VAL A 43 20.29 30.32 9.03
C VAL A 43 19.06 29.57 8.52
N SER A 44 18.69 29.74 7.24
CA SER A 44 17.57 29.03 6.59
C SER A 44 17.87 27.56 6.23
N ALA A 45 19.13 27.13 6.32
CA ALA A 45 19.52 25.73 6.31
C ALA A 45 19.41 25.16 7.73
N VAL A 46 20.10 25.76 8.70
CA VAL A 46 20.08 25.32 10.10
C VAL A 46 18.65 25.26 10.69
N LEU A 47 17.79 26.25 10.41
CA LEU A 47 16.38 26.22 10.82
C LEU A 47 15.59 25.09 10.16
N ARG A 48 15.93 24.71 8.92
CA ARG A 48 15.29 23.60 8.22
C ARG A 48 15.69 22.26 8.83
N ASP A 49 16.99 22.11 9.08
CA ASP A 49 17.58 20.88 9.61
C ASP A 49 17.13 20.65 11.07
N LEU A 50 16.95 21.70 11.86
CA LEU A 50 16.41 21.63 13.24
C LEU A 50 14.90 21.40 13.31
N LEU A 51 14.11 21.95 12.37
CA LEU A 51 12.64 21.88 12.42
C LEU A 51 12.06 20.76 11.56
N GLY A 52 12.85 20.15 10.66
CA GLY A 52 12.35 19.25 9.62
C GLY A 52 11.39 19.92 8.63
N TRP A 53 11.39 21.26 8.58
CA TRP A 53 10.38 22.10 7.94
C TRP A 53 11.04 23.32 7.29
N ARG A 54 10.55 23.77 6.13
CA ARG A 54 11.04 25.00 5.47
C ARG A 54 10.16 26.19 5.86
N PRO A 55 10.67 27.20 6.58
CA PRO A 55 9.87 28.36 6.95
C PRO A 55 9.29 29.09 5.74
N ARG A 56 7.99 29.40 5.83
CA ARG A 56 7.29 30.33 4.93
C ARG A 56 6.95 31.59 5.71
N VAL A 57 7.24 32.76 5.15
CA VAL A 57 6.92 34.07 5.78
C VAL A 57 5.40 34.25 5.94
N GLU A 58 4.62 33.58 5.10
CA GLU A 58 3.14 33.61 5.06
C GLU A 58 2.46 32.77 6.16
N ASP A 59 3.18 31.87 6.84
CA ASP A 59 2.60 30.98 7.87
C ASP A 59 3.42 31.01 9.19
N PRO A 60 3.24 32.07 10.00
CA PRO A 60 3.89 32.15 11.31
C PRO A 60 3.32 31.16 12.32
N LYS A 61 2.12 30.59 12.08
CA LYS A 61 1.53 29.61 13.00
C LYS A 61 2.23 28.26 12.87
N ALA A 62 2.40 27.75 11.66
CA ALA A 62 3.15 26.52 11.44
C ALA A 62 4.60 26.61 11.95
N PHE A 63 5.21 27.80 11.96
CA PHE A 63 6.52 28.01 12.59
C PHE A 63 6.49 27.81 14.12
N VAL A 64 5.48 28.35 14.81
CA VAL A 64 5.31 28.16 16.26
C VAL A 64 4.96 26.70 16.58
N ASP A 65 4.12 26.06 15.79
CA ASP A 65 3.77 24.63 15.93
C ASP A 65 5.00 23.72 15.61
N ALA A 66 5.88 24.15 14.70
CA ALA A 66 7.16 23.51 14.41
C ALA A 66 8.16 23.65 15.58
N LEU A 67 8.29 24.85 16.17
CA LEU A 67 9.14 25.05 17.35
C LEU A 67 8.64 24.26 18.57
N THR A 68 7.35 24.36 18.88
CA THR A 68 6.75 23.85 20.13
C THR A 68 6.86 22.33 20.30
N ALA A 69 6.86 21.56 19.20
CA ALA A 69 7.10 20.12 19.23
C ALA A 69 8.45 19.67 18.62
N SER A 70 9.40 20.60 18.42
CA SER A 70 10.84 20.29 18.33
C SER A 70 11.58 20.56 19.64
N PHE A 71 11.07 21.46 20.49
CA PHE A 71 11.68 21.85 21.77
C PHE A 71 10.71 21.62 22.93
N HIS A 72 10.97 20.60 23.73
CA HIS A 72 10.22 20.39 24.97
C HIS A 72 10.73 21.31 26.08
N LEU A 73 9.93 22.30 26.43
CA LEU A 73 10.17 23.19 27.55
C LEU A 73 9.80 22.49 28.87
N LYS A 74 10.76 22.36 29.79
CA LYS A 74 10.54 21.90 31.16
C LYS A 74 10.98 22.97 32.15
N SER A 75 10.09 23.40 33.02
CA SER A 75 10.47 24.23 34.17
C SER A 75 11.17 23.35 35.21
N VAL A 76 12.42 23.67 35.53
CA VAL A 76 13.25 22.98 36.52
C VAL A 76 13.81 24.06 37.43
N GLN A 77 13.61 23.95 38.75
CA GLN A 77 14.15 24.89 39.74
C GLN A 77 13.98 26.38 39.37
N GLY A 78 12.77 26.76 38.91
CA GLY A 78 12.41 28.15 38.61
C GLY A 78 12.91 28.69 37.26
N HIS A 79 13.63 27.91 36.45
CA HIS A 79 14.07 28.30 35.11
C HIS A 79 13.56 27.30 34.05
N VAL A 80 13.36 27.79 32.81
CA VAL A 80 12.86 26.96 31.71
C VAL A 80 14.04 26.36 30.95
N VAL A 81 14.15 25.03 30.98
CA VAL A 81 15.11 24.26 30.19
C VAL A 81 14.42 23.79 28.91
N ALA A 82 14.96 24.17 27.75
CA ALA A 82 14.52 23.64 26.46
C ALA A 82 15.33 22.38 26.12
N THR A 83 14.66 21.22 26.02
CA THR A 83 15.26 20.00 25.46
C THR A 83 14.89 19.89 23.99
N PHE A 84 15.87 20.01 23.09
CA PHE A 84 15.69 19.70 21.68
C PHE A 84 15.47 18.20 21.50
N VAL A 85 14.43 17.83 20.75
CA VAL A 85 14.21 16.46 20.29
C VAL A 85 14.25 16.50 18.75
N PRO A 86 15.23 15.84 18.10
CA PRO A 86 15.30 15.81 16.64
C PRO A 86 14.01 15.26 16.04
N ARG A 87 13.35 16.04 15.17
CA ARG A 87 12.18 15.56 14.44
C ARG A 87 12.60 14.63 13.31
N GLY A 88 12.33 13.35 13.46
CA GLY A 88 12.20 12.45 12.31
C GLY A 88 11.02 12.85 11.44
N TYR A 89 11.30 13.62 10.38
CA TYR A 89 10.40 14.00 9.27
C TYR A 89 9.13 14.81 9.63
N ALA A 90 9.01 16.02 9.09
CA ALA A 90 7.85 16.89 9.26
C ALA A 90 7.36 17.50 7.91
N VAL A 91 7.08 16.66 6.90
CA VAL A 91 6.49 17.17 5.64
C VAL A 91 5.12 17.79 5.89
N GLN A 92 5.00 19.03 5.43
CA GLN A 92 3.81 19.87 5.48
C GLN A 92 2.77 19.41 4.45
N ALA A 93 1.87 18.52 4.86
CA ALA A 93 0.47 18.64 4.44
C ALA A 93 -0.26 19.54 5.45
N ASP A 94 -1.42 20.11 5.10
CA ASP A 94 -2.21 21.00 5.97
C ASP A 94 -2.94 20.26 7.11
N LEU A 95 -2.41 19.09 7.50
CA LEU A 95 -2.80 18.22 8.60
C LEU A 95 -1.57 17.61 9.33
N GLY A 96 -0.38 18.15 9.08
CA GLY A 96 0.88 17.58 9.57
C GLY A 96 1.35 16.40 8.72
N ALA A 97 1.95 15.40 9.37
CA ALA A 97 2.68 14.28 8.76
C ALA A 97 1.77 13.18 8.14
N VAL A 98 0.64 13.57 7.54
CA VAL A 98 -0.41 12.71 6.99
C VAL A 98 -0.66 13.12 5.54
N SER A 99 -0.47 12.20 4.58
CA SER A 99 -0.36 12.54 3.15
C SER A 99 -1.33 11.79 2.24
N GLY A 100 -1.60 12.34 1.05
CA GLY A 100 -2.31 11.65 -0.04
C GLY A 100 -3.68 11.09 0.36
N GLY A 101 -3.92 9.80 0.10
CA GLY A 101 -5.16 9.13 0.45
C GLY A 101 -5.41 9.09 1.96
N GLN A 102 -4.36 8.98 2.79
CA GLN A 102 -4.47 9.05 4.25
C GLN A 102 -5.06 10.39 4.70
N ALA A 103 -4.62 11.50 4.11
CA ALA A 103 -5.16 12.83 4.41
C ALA A 103 -6.64 12.94 3.98
N SER A 104 -7.00 12.38 2.81
CA SER A 104 -8.39 12.36 2.34
C SER A 104 -9.30 11.53 3.26
N LEU A 105 -8.82 10.35 3.70
CA LEU A 105 -9.56 9.47 4.61
C LEU A 105 -9.68 10.09 6.00
N TYR A 106 -8.60 10.63 6.57
CA TYR A 106 -8.61 11.28 7.88
C TYR A 106 -9.46 12.56 7.92
N ARG A 107 -9.49 13.37 6.84
CA ARG A 107 -10.45 14.50 6.72
C ARG A 107 -11.89 14.01 6.80
N ARG A 108 -12.25 12.99 6.02
CA ARG A 108 -13.60 12.39 6.03
C ARG A 108 -13.96 11.81 7.40
N ALA A 109 -13.04 11.01 7.96
CA ALA A 109 -13.19 10.37 9.27
C ALA A 109 -13.36 11.40 10.40
N SER A 110 -12.63 12.52 10.36
CA SER A 110 -12.72 13.59 11.36
C SER A 110 -14.06 14.34 11.30
N VAL A 111 -14.61 14.58 10.10
CA VAL A 111 -15.94 15.19 9.93
C VAL A 111 -17.03 14.21 10.38
N LEU A 112 -16.97 12.94 9.94
CA LEU A 112 -17.91 11.91 10.38
C LEU A 112 -17.84 11.70 11.89
N ARG A 113 -16.67 11.76 12.53
CA ARG A 113 -16.54 11.67 13.99
C ARG A 113 -17.38 12.71 14.71
N ALA A 114 -17.32 13.97 14.29
CA ALA A 114 -18.08 15.03 14.94
C ALA A 114 -19.59 14.76 14.90
N GLU A 115 -20.09 14.29 13.76
CA GLU A 115 -21.52 13.97 13.57
C GLU A 115 -21.94 12.67 14.26
N MET A 116 -21.13 11.61 14.16
CA MET A 116 -21.35 10.34 14.87
C MET A 116 -21.41 10.56 16.38
N LEU A 117 -20.50 11.36 16.95
CA LEU A 117 -20.53 11.69 18.38
C LEU A 117 -21.73 12.57 18.75
N ARG A 118 -22.08 13.58 17.93
CA ARG A 118 -23.28 14.41 18.13
C ARG A 118 -24.57 13.57 18.15
N ILE A 119 -24.69 12.59 17.25
CA ILE A 119 -25.83 11.67 17.19
C ILE A 119 -25.82 10.71 18.38
N LEU A 120 -24.67 10.10 18.68
CA LEU A 120 -24.50 9.21 19.83
C LEU A 120 -24.84 9.89 21.16
N ASP A 121 -24.48 11.16 21.33
CA ASP A 121 -24.83 11.98 22.51
C ASP A 121 -26.31 12.41 22.51
N GLY A 122 -26.98 12.40 21.35
CA GLY A 122 -28.43 12.65 21.21
C GLY A 122 -29.34 11.43 21.43
N LEU A 123 -28.81 10.19 21.46
CA LEU A 123 -29.63 8.99 21.61
C LEU A 123 -30.27 8.89 23.02
N THR A 124 -31.57 8.60 23.05
CA THR A 124 -32.36 8.25 24.25
C THR A 124 -32.77 6.77 24.19
N PRO A 125 -32.84 6.05 25.33
CA PRO A 125 -33.38 4.70 25.35
C PRO A 125 -34.90 4.71 25.11
N LEU A 126 -35.40 3.74 24.36
CA LEU A 126 -36.84 3.47 24.15
C LEU A 126 -37.41 2.52 25.22
N ARG A 127 -36.53 1.87 25.99
CA ARG A 127 -36.89 0.93 27.05
C ARG A 127 -37.27 1.62 28.35
N THR A 128 -38.45 1.30 28.87
CA THR A 128 -38.95 1.74 30.18
C THR A 128 -38.15 1.19 31.37
N ASP A 129 -37.35 0.15 31.16
CA ASP A 129 -36.49 -0.50 32.16
C ASP A 129 -34.98 -0.22 31.95
N ALA A 130 -34.63 0.82 31.19
CA ALA A 130 -33.24 1.18 30.92
C ALA A 130 -32.53 1.80 32.15
N ASP A 131 -31.49 1.14 32.66
CA ASP A 131 -30.59 1.73 33.65
C ASP A 131 -29.67 2.77 32.97
N ILE A 132 -29.74 4.01 33.47
CA ILE A 132 -28.98 5.17 32.98
C ILE A 132 -27.46 4.93 33.07
N GLN A 133 -27.00 4.18 34.07
CA GLN A 133 -25.57 3.86 34.25
C GLN A 133 -25.08 2.88 33.17
N ASP A 134 -25.86 1.83 32.87
CA ASP A 134 -25.60 0.95 31.72
C ASP A 134 -25.60 1.76 30.42
N MET A 135 -26.61 2.61 30.19
CA MET A 135 -26.73 3.37 28.95
C MET A 135 -25.51 4.27 28.70
N GLU A 136 -25.02 5.00 29.71
CA GLU A 136 -23.84 5.85 29.55
C GLU A 136 -22.52 5.05 29.50
N ALA A 137 -22.46 3.84 30.07
CA ALA A 137 -21.35 2.93 29.87
C ALA A 137 -21.25 2.47 28.40
N TYR A 138 -22.36 2.05 27.79
CA TYR A 138 -22.39 1.72 26.35
C TYR A 138 -22.09 2.94 25.47
N ARG A 139 -22.65 4.11 25.79
CA ARG A 139 -22.34 5.37 25.10
C ARG A 139 -20.84 5.70 25.17
N THR A 140 -20.22 5.53 26.33
CA THR A 140 -18.79 5.78 26.55
C THR A 140 -17.90 4.78 25.82
N MET A 141 -18.27 3.50 25.76
CA MET A 141 -17.52 2.50 24.97
C MET A 141 -17.51 2.85 23.48
N VAL A 142 -18.69 3.11 22.89
CA VAL A 142 -18.82 3.47 21.46
C VAL A 142 -18.12 4.80 21.16
N ARG A 143 -18.30 5.83 22.02
CA ARG A 143 -17.61 7.14 21.94
C ARG A 143 -16.09 6.96 21.91
N SER A 144 -15.56 6.10 22.77
CA SER A 144 -14.14 5.80 22.87
C SER A 144 -13.61 5.07 21.63
N ALA A 145 -14.30 4.01 21.18
CA ALA A 145 -13.90 3.22 20.01
C ALA A 145 -13.95 4.03 18.70
N ILE A 146 -14.99 4.85 18.47
CA ILE A 146 -15.08 5.77 17.32
C ILE A 146 -13.92 6.79 17.36
N THR A 147 -13.62 7.34 18.53
CA THR A 147 -12.54 8.34 18.67
C THR A 147 -11.18 7.71 18.36
N GLN A 148 -10.86 6.56 18.96
CA GLN A 148 -9.58 5.88 18.77
C GLN A 148 -9.39 5.36 17.33
N ALA A 149 -10.43 4.83 16.68
CA ALA A 149 -10.36 4.43 15.27
C ALA A 149 -10.01 5.61 14.36
N VAL A 150 -10.62 6.78 14.59
CA VAL A 150 -10.40 7.98 13.77
C VAL A 150 -9.04 8.60 14.04
N ASP A 151 -8.57 8.64 15.28
CA ASP A 151 -7.23 9.16 15.59
C ASP A 151 -6.10 8.26 15.05
N GLU A 152 -6.29 6.93 15.02
CA GLU A 152 -5.32 6.00 14.42
C GLU A 152 -5.21 6.19 12.88
N LEU A 153 -6.28 6.56 12.19
CA LEU A 153 -6.22 6.97 10.78
C LEU A 153 -5.33 8.22 10.56
N GLY A 154 -5.16 9.03 11.60
CA GLY A 154 -4.26 10.19 11.64
C GLY A 154 -2.81 9.88 12.04
N THR A 155 -2.45 8.63 12.33
CA THR A 155 -1.10 8.27 12.80
C THR A 155 -0.01 8.67 11.79
N ALA A 156 1.01 9.40 12.27
CA ALA A 156 2.16 9.82 11.49
C ALA A 156 3.04 8.62 11.09
N GLY A 157 3.15 8.38 9.78
CA GLY A 157 3.74 7.17 9.20
C GLY A 157 2.71 6.09 8.84
N GLY A 158 1.42 6.39 8.99
CA GLY A 158 0.31 5.56 8.51
C GLY A 158 -0.46 4.89 9.66
N PRO A 159 -1.74 4.58 9.45
CA PRO A 159 -2.53 3.79 10.38
C PRO A 159 -1.95 2.39 10.57
N ARG A 160 -1.88 1.94 11.83
CA ARG A 160 -1.57 0.54 12.15
C ARG A 160 -2.78 -0.32 11.82
N VAL A 161 -2.71 -1.06 10.73
CA VAL A 161 -3.85 -1.76 10.11
C VAL A 161 -4.61 -2.65 11.10
N GLU A 162 -3.90 -3.55 11.79
CA GLU A 162 -4.43 -4.41 12.86
C GLU A 162 -5.21 -3.64 13.95
N VAL A 163 -4.74 -2.44 14.29
CA VAL A 163 -5.33 -1.61 15.36
C VAL A 163 -6.64 -0.98 14.88
N VAL A 164 -6.65 -0.46 13.64
CA VAL A 164 -7.85 0.10 13.01
C VAL A 164 -8.90 -0.99 12.75
N ASP A 165 -8.50 -2.12 12.18
CA ASP A 165 -9.40 -3.25 11.94
C ASP A 165 -9.99 -3.80 13.25
N ASN A 166 -9.19 -3.95 14.31
CA ASN A 166 -9.69 -4.33 15.65
C ASN A 166 -10.71 -3.33 16.23
N TYR A 167 -10.53 -2.01 16.05
CA TYR A 167 -11.53 -1.04 16.49
C TYR A 167 -12.85 -1.15 15.71
N PHE A 168 -12.79 -1.32 14.39
CA PHE A 168 -14.00 -1.54 13.58
C PHE A 168 -14.69 -2.86 13.91
N VAL A 169 -13.95 -3.96 14.06
CA VAL A 169 -14.48 -5.26 14.52
C VAL A 169 -15.17 -5.12 15.88
N SER A 170 -14.61 -4.33 16.81
CA SER A 170 -15.25 -4.08 18.10
C SER A 170 -16.56 -3.29 17.95
N LEU A 171 -16.61 -2.31 17.04
CA LEU A 171 -17.82 -1.51 16.78
C LEU A 171 -18.95 -2.30 16.09
N THR A 172 -18.67 -2.95 14.96
CA THR A 172 -19.68 -3.59 14.09
C THR A 172 -19.83 -5.10 14.27
N GLY A 173 -18.87 -5.75 14.92
CA GLY A 173 -18.82 -7.20 15.15
C GLY A 173 -18.18 -8.02 14.03
N THR A 174 -17.70 -7.38 12.95
CA THR A 174 -17.14 -8.06 11.76
C THR A 174 -16.03 -7.25 11.13
N GLU A 175 -15.00 -7.91 10.57
CA GLU A 175 -13.89 -7.24 9.85
C GLU A 175 -14.34 -6.59 8.54
N ASN A 176 -15.32 -7.21 7.87
CA ASN A 176 -15.87 -6.76 6.61
C ASN A 176 -17.41 -6.87 6.69
N PRO A 177 -18.14 -5.79 7.02
CA PRO A 177 -19.59 -5.82 7.04
C PRO A 177 -20.10 -6.16 5.63
N ALA A 178 -21.11 -7.02 5.55
CA ALA A 178 -21.71 -7.35 4.27
C ALA A 178 -22.41 -6.10 3.69
N PRO A 179 -22.59 -5.99 2.37
CA PRO A 179 -23.42 -4.94 1.75
C PRO A 179 -24.92 -5.05 2.12
N CYS A 180 -25.29 -5.99 3.00
CA CYS A 180 -26.59 -6.14 3.63
C CYS A 180 -26.53 -6.12 5.18
N THR A 181 -25.43 -5.66 5.78
CA THR A 181 -25.40 -5.27 7.19
C THR A 181 -26.32 -4.06 7.37
N THR A 182 -27.37 -4.22 8.17
CA THR A 182 -28.36 -3.17 8.48
C THR A 182 -28.23 -2.78 9.95
N PRO A 183 -28.77 -1.63 10.38
CA PRO A 183 -28.80 -1.26 11.81
C PRO A 183 -29.52 -2.30 12.69
N ASP A 184 -30.54 -2.98 12.18
CA ASP A 184 -31.22 -4.07 12.90
C ASP A 184 -30.41 -5.39 12.92
N THR A 185 -29.34 -5.53 12.12
CA THR A 185 -28.48 -6.73 12.05
C THR A 185 -27.02 -6.50 12.45
N VAL A 186 -26.59 -5.27 12.74
CA VAL A 186 -25.22 -4.96 13.19
C VAL A 186 -24.90 -5.66 14.52
N GLY A 187 -23.66 -6.13 14.66
CA GLY A 187 -23.12 -6.75 15.88
C GLY A 187 -22.25 -5.79 16.68
N GLY A 188 -21.30 -6.35 17.44
CA GLY A 188 -20.31 -5.58 18.19
C GLY A 188 -20.93 -4.65 19.25
N GLN A 189 -20.22 -3.56 19.56
CA GLN A 189 -20.69 -2.54 20.51
C GLN A 189 -21.96 -1.82 20.00
N LEU A 190 -22.13 -1.64 18.69
CA LEU A 190 -23.32 -0.98 18.13
C LEU A 190 -24.58 -1.84 18.26
N GLY A 191 -24.47 -3.15 18.01
CA GLY A 191 -25.55 -4.12 18.25
C GLY A 191 -25.90 -4.22 19.74
N ALA A 192 -24.89 -4.25 20.62
CA ALA A 192 -25.11 -4.21 22.06
C ALA A 192 -25.81 -2.91 22.52
N LEU A 193 -25.44 -1.76 21.93
CA LEU A 193 -26.10 -0.46 22.20
C LEU A 193 -27.56 -0.48 21.73
N ARG A 194 -27.85 -0.98 20.52
CA ARG A 194 -29.22 -1.18 20.00
C ARG A 194 -30.08 -1.98 20.98
N ASP A 195 -29.60 -3.15 21.40
CA ASP A 195 -30.38 -4.09 22.20
C ASP A 195 -30.57 -3.60 23.65
N ARG A 196 -29.66 -2.75 24.14
CA ARG A 196 -29.70 -2.13 25.47
C ARG A 196 -30.58 -0.89 25.53
N PHE A 197 -30.46 0.01 24.56
CA PHE A 197 -31.37 1.16 24.42
C PHE A 197 -32.76 0.74 23.93
N GLY A 198 -32.88 -0.45 23.32
CA GLY A 198 -34.12 -0.98 22.76
C GLY A 198 -34.49 -0.37 21.41
N LEU A 199 -33.51 -0.04 20.57
CA LEU A 199 -33.67 0.67 19.28
C LEU A 199 -34.16 -0.27 18.15
N LEU A 200 -35.12 -1.12 18.49
CA LEU A 200 -35.75 -2.12 17.63
C LEU A 200 -37.13 -1.64 17.16
N ASP A 201 -37.55 -2.09 15.98
CA ASP A 201 -38.87 -1.80 15.37
C ASP A 201 -40.04 -1.96 16.35
N ALA A 202 -40.06 -3.08 17.08
CA ALA A 202 -41.12 -3.45 18.01
C ALA A 202 -41.27 -2.55 19.27
N ASN A 203 -40.35 -1.60 19.49
CA ASN A 203 -40.38 -0.67 20.62
C ASN A 203 -40.76 0.77 20.19
N VAL A 204 -40.93 1.04 18.90
CA VAL A 204 -41.33 2.37 18.40
C VAL A 204 -42.85 2.49 18.39
N ASN A 205 -43.39 3.45 19.16
CA ASN A 205 -44.83 3.70 19.28
C ASN A 205 -45.22 5.11 18.80
N THR A 206 -44.26 6.03 18.73
CA THR A 206 -44.43 7.45 18.40
C THR A 206 -43.44 7.93 17.35
N VAL A 207 -43.73 9.07 16.72
CA VAL A 207 -42.87 9.66 15.66
C VAL A 207 -41.55 10.17 16.24
N GLU A 208 -41.56 10.60 17.50
CA GLU A 208 -40.40 11.00 18.28
C GLU A 208 -39.44 9.82 18.50
N GLU A 209 -39.97 8.65 18.88
CA GLU A 209 -39.19 7.41 19.04
C GLU A 209 -38.69 6.87 17.69
N GLU A 210 -39.47 7.04 16.61
CA GLU A 210 -39.04 6.74 15.24
C GLU A 210 -37.82 7.58 14.88
N GLY A 211 -37.85 8.88 15.12
CA GLY A 211 -36.70 9.79 14.88
C GLY A 211 -35.45 9.43 15.69
N VAL A 212 -35.60 8.90 16.91
CA VAL A 212 -34.48 8.36 17.70
C VAL A 212 -33.91 7.08 17.05
N ARG A 213 -34.76 6.19 16.54
CA ARG A 213 -34.30 5.00 15.79
C ARG A 213 -33.64 5.38 14.46
N THR A 214 -34.17 6.35 13.71
CA THR A 214 -33.53 6.90 12.50
C THR A 214 -32.16 7.51 12.82
N SER A 215 -32.03 8.18 13.96
CA SER A 215 -30.74 8.71 14.43
C SER A 215 -29.73 7.58 14.67
N PHE A 216 -30.13 6.49 15.33
CA PHE A 216 -29.28 5.30 15.50
C PHE A 216 -28.94 4.62 14.17
N TRP A 217 -29.89 4.51 13.23
CA TRP A 217 -29.64 3.99 11.89
C TRP A 217 -28.54 4.80 11.19
N THR A 218 -28.67 6.13 11.19
CA THR A 218 -27.68 7.06 10.60
C THR A 218 -26.29 6.90 11.25
N LEU A 219 -26.22 6.62 12.56
CA LEU A 219 -24.96 6.33 13.26
C LEU A 219 -24.31 5.03 12.77
N VAL A 220 -25.08 3.95 12.62
CA VAL A 220 -24.55 2.67 12.11
C VAL A 220 -24.07 2.82 10.66
N ASP A 221 -24.87 3.45 9.81
CA ASP A 221 -24.55 3.62 8.39
C ASP A 221 -23.24 4.41 8.21
N MET A 222 -23.03 5.50 8.97
CA MET A 222 -21.76 6.24 8.96
C MET A 222 -20.54 5.42 9.42
N VAL A 223 -20.71 4.52 10.39
CA VAL A 223 -19.61 3.63 10.85
C VAL A 223 -19.31 2.57 9.78
N VAL A 224 -20.34 1.98 9.17
CA VAL A 224 -20.20 0.98 8.10
C VAL A 224 -19.58 1.58 6.84
N ASP A 225 -20.00 2.77 6.42
CA ASP A 225 -19.40 3.52 5.30
C ASP A 225 -17.93 3.87 5.58
N LEU A 226 -17.59 4.26 6.81
CA LEU A 226 -16.22 4.55 7.19
C LEU A 226 -15.35 3.27 7.23
N GLN A 227 -15.90 2.15 7.71
CA GLN A 227 -15.24 0.84 7.67
C GLN A 227 -15.02 0.37 6.23
N GLY A 228 -16.01 0.55 5.33
CA GLY A 228 -15.89 0.24 3.91
C GLY A 228 -14.86 1.12 3.19
N ALA A 229 -14.86 2.43 3.46
CA ALA A 229 -13.87 3.36 2.94
C ALA A 229 -12.44 3.05 3.43
N TRP A 230 -12.30 2.57 4.67
CA TRP A 230 -11.05 2.05 5.21
C TRP A 230 -10.64 0.74 4.51
N ALA A 231 -11.51 -0.26 4.42
CA ALA A 231 -11.22 -1.55 3.79
C ALA A 231 -10.81 -1.41 2.32
N ALA A 232 -11.40 -0.46 1.59
CA ALA A 232 -10.99 -0.11 0.23
C ALA A 232 -9.58 0.49 0.15
N GLN A 233 -9.13 1.23 1.18
CA GLN A 233 -7.82 1.89 1.20
C GLN A 233 -6.72 1.12 1.94
N ARG A 234 -7.04 0.16 2.84
CA ARG A 234 -6.04 -0.60 3.61
C ARG A 234 -5.00 -1.30 2.71
N LYS A 235 -5.42 -1.71 1.52
CA LYS A 235 -4.55 -2.29 0.48
C LYS A 235 -3.41 -1.36 0.04
N ASN A 236 -3.56 -0.04 0.15
CA ASN A 236 -2.49 0.92 -0.16
C ASN A 236 -1.52 1.09 1.02
N PHE A 237 -1.99 0.91 2.26
CA PHE A 237 -1.17 0.97 3.47
C PHE A 237 -0.36 -0.29 3.73
N VAL A 238 -0.76 -1.46 3.18
CA VAL A 238 0.01 -2.73 3.24
C VAL A 238 0.64 -3.11 1.88
N GLY A 239 0.13 -2.56 0.78
CA GLY A 239 0.45 -3.01 -0.59
C GLY A 239 1.92 -2.85 -1.01
N GLY A 240 2.30 -3.64 -2.02
CA GLY A 240 3.68 -3.77 -2.50
C GLY A 240 4.24 -2.56 -3.26
N ALA A 241 5.26 -2.82 -4.09
CA ALA A 241 6.03 -1.79 -4.77
C ALA A 241 5.14 -0.79 -5.57
N GLY A 242 5.40 0.50 -5.38
CA GLY A 242 4.67 1.60 -6.02
C GLY A 242 3.27 1.93 -5.49
N GLN A 243 2.69 1.14 -4.57
CA GLN A 243 1.34 1.35 -4.00
C GLN A 243 1.32 2.29 -2.78
N GLY A 244 2.47 2.56 -2.17
CA GLY A 244 2.56 3.33 -0.92
C GLY A 244 2.36 4.84 -1.13
N PHE A 245 1.73 5.51 -0.17
CA PHE A 245 1.61 6.97 -0.17
C PHE A 245 2.97 7.60 0.17
N ILE A 246 3.59 8.30 -0.80
CA ILE A 246 4.94 8.87 -0.72
C ILE A 246 5.25 9.49 0.65
N GLY A 247 4.39 10.40 1.13
CA GLY A 247 4.64 11.14 2.37
C GLY A 247 4.45 10.33 3.65
N THR A 248 3.75 9.21 3.57
CA THR A 248 3.55 8.23 4.66
C THR A 248 4.73 7.25 4.70
N GLU A 249 5.12 6.70 3.53
CA GLU A 249 6.27 5.82 3.40
C GLU A 249 7.60 6.51 3.75
N LEU A 250 7.77 7.81 3.44
CA LEU A 250 8.98 8.55 3.78
C LEU A 250 9.23 8.63 5.30
N ILE A 251 8.17 8.63 6.12
CA ILE A 251 8.27 8.58 7.59
C ILE A 251 8.79 7.21 8.03
N LEU A 252 8.22 6.13 7.47
CA LEU A 252 8.63 4.77 7.73
C LEU A 252 10.08 4.54 7.30
N LEU A 253 10.45 5.03 6.11
CA LEU A 253 11.80 5.03 5.57
C LEU A 253 12.79 5.76 6.50
N SER A 254 12.46 6.97 6.98
CA SER A 254 13.31 7.71 7.92
C SER A 254 13.53 6.94 9.24
N ARG A 255 12.47 6.36 9.80
CA ARG A 255 12.52 5.54 11.03
C ARG A 255 13.33 4.26 10.81
N LEU A 256 13.18 3.60 9.66
CA LEU A 256 13.94 2.40 9.29
C LEU A 256 15.42 2.72 9.06
N MET A 257 15.77 3.85 8.45
CA MET A 257 17.17 4.28 8.31
C MET A 257 17.82 4.51 9.67
N GLU A 258 17.11 5.14 10.61
CA GLU A 258 17.55 5.37 11.99
C GLU A 258 17.81 4.03 12.73
N ALA A 259 16.80 3.15 12.76
CA ALA A 259 16.93 1.83 13.39
C ALA A 259 18.01 0.95 12.74
N THR A 260 18.22 1.06 11.42
CA THR A 260 19.29 0.33 10.73
C THR A 260 20.67 0.88 11.08
N ALA A 261 20.81 2.20 11.26
CA ALA A 261 22.07 2.82 11.70
C ALA A 261 22.44 2.38 13.13
N ASP A 262 21.48 2.42 14.07
CA ASP A 262 21.68 1.91 15.44
C ASP A 262 22.06 0.42 15.47
N GLN A 263 21.47 -0.38 14.58
CA GLN A 263 21.79 -1.80 14.44
C GLN A 263 23.18 -2.06 13.81
N VAL A 264 23.69 -1.18 12.93
CA VAL A 264 25.08 -1.22 12.45
C VAL A 264 26.05 -0.91 13.60
N ASP A 265 25.73 0.09 14.41
CA ASP A 265 26.51 0.45 15.59
C ASP A 265 26.55 -0.70 16.62
N GLU A 266 25.42 -1.37 16.89
CA GLU A 266 25.41 -2.56 17.74
C GLU A 266 26.13 -3.76 17.09
N LEU A 267 26.08 -3.91 15.77
CA LEU A 267 26.86 -4.93 15.07
C LEU A 267 28.37 -4.70 15.24
N GLU A 268 28.85 -3.46 15.20
CA GLU A 268 30.26 -3.15 15.53
C GLU A 268 30.59 -3.54 16.99
N ARG A 269 29.75 -3.16 17.96
CA ARG A 269 29.94 -3.54 19.39
C ARG A 269 29.92 -5.05 19.60
N VAL A 270 29.05 -5.78 18.89
CA VAL A 270 29.00 -7.24 18.89
C VAL A 270 30.31 -7.82 18.35
N LEU A 271 30.84 -7.28 17.25
CA LEU A 271 32.09 -7.75 16.63
C LEU A 271 33.32 -7.48 17.51
N ASP A 272 33.41 -6.31 18.12
CA ASP A 272 34.45 -6.00 19.11
C ASP A 272 34.34 -6.93 20.34
N SER A 273 33.11 -7.30 20.77
CA SER A 273 32.90 -8.25 21.88
C SER A 273 33.32 -9.70 21.57
N VAL A 274 33.48 -10.06 20.29
CA VAL A 274 34.00 -11.37 19.84
C VAL A 274 35.42 -11.27 19.30
N LEU A 275 36.15 -10.24 19.76
CA LEU A 275 37.56 -9.92 19.49
C LEU A 275 37.90 -9.50 18.05
N ILE A 276 36.90 -9.33 17.18
CA ILE A 276 37.10 -8.86 15.79
C ILE A 276 37.20 -7.35 15.77
N SER A 277 38.36 -6.87 16.23
CA SER A 277 38.69 -5.46 16.35
C SER A 277 38.53 -4.69 15.04
N ARG A 278 38.36 -3.37 15.12
CA ARG A 278 38.32 -2.49 13.94
C ARG A 278 39.55 -2.65 13.01
N ALA A 279 40.72 -3.00 13.55
CA ALA A 279 41.91 -3.28 12.75
C ALA A 279 41.76 -4.54 11.88
N GLU A 280 41.08 -5.57 12.40
CA GLU A 280 40.73 -6.77 11.63
C GLU A 280 39.59 -6.50 10.64
N ARG A 281 38.57 -5.71 11.03
CA ARG A 281 37.50 -5.26 10.11
C ARG A 281 38.05 -4.54 8.86
N ARG A 282 39.24 -3.92 8.96
CA ARG A 282 39.95 -3.29 7.84
C ARG A 282 40.71 -4.26 6.92
N THR A 283 40.98 -5.49 7.33
CA THR A 283 41.66 -6.50 6.50
C THR A 283 40.69 -7.56 5.96
N LEU A 284 39.54 -7.77 6.58
CA LEU A 284 38.50 -8.68 6.09
C LEU A 284 37.80 -8.12 4.84
N ILE A 285 38.06 -8.74 3.69
CA ILE A 285 37.41 -8.39 2.41
C ILE A 285 36.02 -9.05 2.34
N VAL A 286 35.01 -8.22 2.04
CA VAL A 286 33.62 -8.63 1.79
C VAL A 286 33.40 -9.02 0.34
N VAL A 287 33.84 -8.18 -0.59
CA VAL A 287 33.68 -8.34 -2.04
C VAL A 287 35.07 -8.34 -2.69
N PRO A 288 35.57 -9.49 -3.19
CA PRO A 288 36.91 -9.59 -3.78
C PRO A 288 37.14 -8.64 -4.96
N GLU A 289 36.11 -8.42 -5.77
CA GLU A 289 36.17 -7.70 -7.05
C GLU A 289 36.40 -6.20 -6.84
N THR A 290 35.73 -5.61 -5.86
CA THR A 290 35.88 -4.18 -5.48
C THR A 290 36.88 -3.97 -4.35
N ARG A 291 37.40 -5.06 -3.75
CA ARG A 291 38.21 -5.07 -2.52
C ARG A 291 37.55 -4.38 -1.31
N LEU A 292 36.21 -4.28 -1.31
CA LEU A 292 35.48 -3.65 -0.20
C LEU A 292 35.72 -4.42 1.10
N THR A 293 36.23 -3.73 2.13
CA THR A 293 36.51 -4.30 3.46
C THR A 293 35.30 -4.17 4.37
N LEU A 294 35.30 -4.87 5.51
CA LEU A 294 34.17 -4.84 6.46
C LEU A 294 34.02 -3.46 7.15
N ASP A 295 35.13 -2.82 7.56
CA ASP A 295 35.14 -1.42 8.05
C ASP A 295 34.66 -0.45 6.96
N GLY A 296 35.00 -0.71 5.69
CA GLY A 296 34.53 0.07 4.54
C GLY A 296 33.02 -0.09 4.27
N LEU A 297 32.48 -1.31 4.38
CA LEU A 297 31.04 -1.56 4.25
C LEU A 297 30.26 -0.87 5.36
N PHE A 298 30.69 -0.97 6.62
CA PHE A 298 30.01 -0.30 7.74
C PHE A 298 30.12 1.23 7.67
N LEU A 299 31.25 1.77 7.20
CA LEU A 299 31.39 3.21 6.96
C LEU A 299 30.43 3.70 5.87
N TRP A 300 30.31 2.95 4.75
CA TRP A 300 29.37 3.26 3.67
C TRP A 300 27.91 3.17 4.15
N MET A 301 27.55 2.12 4.89
CA MET A 301 26.23 1.98 5.51
C MET A 301 25.91 3.15 6.44
N ARG A 302 26.81 3.50 7.36
CA ARG A 302 26.59 4.59 8.33
C ARG A 302 26.39 5.93 7.60
N ALA A 303 27.29 6.29 6.67
CA ALA A 303 27.19 7.53 5.90
C ALA A 303 25.90 7.60 5.05
N PHE A 304 25.47 6.48 4.47
CA PHE A 304 24.25 6.44 3.67
C PHE A 304 22.98 6.54 4.53
N LEU A 305 22.93 5.83 5.66
CA LEU A 305 21.73 5.77 6.51
C LEU A 305 21.50 7.05 7.33
N THR A 306 22.57 7.76 7.73
CA THR A 306 22.44 8.98 8.53
C THR A 306 22.29 10.25 7.68
N ASP A 307 22.92 10.33 6.51
CA ASP A 307 23.06 11.59 5.76
C ASP A 307 22.64 11.46 4.28
N GLU A 308 23.37 10.69 3.46
CA GLU A 308 23.17 10.67 2.00
C GLU A 308 21.76 10.20 1.61
N GLY A 309 21.28 9.11 2.21
CA GLY A 309 19.96 8.56 1.96
C GLY A 309 18.81 9.47 2.41
N ARG A 310 18.99 10.22 3.52
CA ARG A 310 18.03 11.25 3.95
C ARG A 310 17.99 12.39 2.95
N ARG A 311 19.15 12.95 2.57
CA ARG A 311 19.24 14.03 1.56
C ARG A 311 18.65 13.65 0.22
N ILE A 312 18.85 12.42 -0.25
CA ILE A 312 18.23 11.93 -1.49
C ILE A 312 16.70 11.87 -1.32
N ALA A 313 16.21 11.21 -0.25
CA ALA A 313 14.78 11.04 -0.01
C ALA A 313 14.02 12.38 0.13
N GLU A 314 14.62 13.35 0.81
CA GLU A 314 14.05 14.68 1.04
C GLU A 314 14.20 15.61 -0.19
N GLY A 315 15.40 15.68 -0.77
CA GLY A 315 15.74 16.68 -1.79
C GLY A 315 15.34 16.33 -3.22
N THR A 316 15.13 15.04 -3.53
CA THR A 316 14.88 14.58 -4.91
C THR A 316 13.47 14.02 -5.16
N GLY A 317 12.68 13.86 -4.09
CA GLY A 317 11.32 13.33 -4.17
C GLY A 317 11.24 11.93 -4.79
N ARG A 318 10.06 11.59 -5.34
CA ARG A 318 9.77 10.22 -5.83
C ARG A 318 10.77 9.73 -6.88
N ASP A 319 11.30 10.62 -7.71
CA ASP A 319 12.04 10.23 -8.92
C ASP A 319 13.52 9.97 -8.63
N GLY A 320 14.16 10.74 -7.75
CA GLY A 320 15.49 10.39 -7.24
C GLY A 320 15.46 9.27 -6.18
N ILE A 321 14.32 9.05 -5.51
CA ILE A 321 14.12 7.82 -4.72
C ILE A 321 14.12 6.58 -5.62
N VAL A 322 13.54 6.65 -6.83
CA VAL A 322 13.68 5.58 -7.83
C VAL A 322 15.11 5.51 -8.39
N ALA A 323 15.67 6.63 -8.83
CA ALA A 323 16.90 6.64 -9.63
C ALA A 323 18.21 6.50 -8.82
N ALA A 324 18.22 6.90 -7.54
CA ALA A 324 19.41 6.90 -6.70
C ALA A 324 19.22 6.11 -5.39
N LEU A 325 18.14 6.36 -4.64
CA LEU A 325 17.96 5.73 -3.31
C LEU A 325 17.76 4.21 -3.42
N ASN A 326 16.75 3.77 -4.18
CA ASN A 326 16.43 2.35 -4.38
C ASN A 326 17.62 1.50 -4.88
N PRO A 327 18.34 1.87 -5.96
CA PRO A 327 19.47 1.07 -6.43
C PRO A 327 20.63 1.05 -5.42
N THR A 328 20.87 2.15 -4.68
CA THR A 328 21.93 2.19 -3.65
C THR A 328 21.57 1.32 -2.45
N LEU A 329 20.33 1.38 -1.98
CA LEU A 329 19.81 0.49 -0.92
C LEU A 329 19.83 -0.98 -1.33
N ALA A 330 19.41 -1.32 -2.55
CA ALA A 330 19.48 -2.68 -3.07
C ALA A 330 20.95 -3.16 -3.16
N LYS A 331 21.87 -2.30 -3.62
CA LYS A 331 23.30 -2.65 -3.69
C LYS A 331 23.94 -2.82 -2.31
N LEU A 332 23.57 -1.99 -1.33
CA LEU A 332 23.93 -2.15 0.08
C LEU A 332 23.42 -3.49 0.62
N GLN A 333 22.13 -3.79 0.45
CA GLN A 333 21.49 -5.03 0.90
C GLN A 333 22.15 -6.28 0.29
N VAL A 334 22.38 -6.31 -1.03
CA VAL A 334 23.05 -7.44 -1.71
C VAL A 334 24.48 -7.61 -1.21
N THR A 335 25.22 -6.52 -1.05
CA THR A 335 26.60 -6.55 -0.55
C THR A 335 26.68 -7.06 0.89
N PHE A 336 25.75 -6.61 1.75
CA PHE A 336 25.63 -7.10 3.12
C PHE A 336 25.15 -8.55 3.18
N LYS A 337 24.27 -8.99 2.27
CA LYS A 337 23.87 -10.39 2.12
C LYS A 337 25.06 -11.29 1.77
N THR A 338 25.98 -10.84 0.90
CA THR A 338 27.26 -11.55 0.61
C THR A 338 28.19 -11.65 1.83
N PHE A 339 28.10 -10.72 2.78
CA PHE A 339 28.75 -10.86 4.09
C PHE A 339 28.00 -11.86 4.99
N ALA A 340 26.68 -11.73 5.12
CA ALA A 340 25.83 -12.58 5.95
C ALA A 340 25.88 -14.07 5.54
N ASP A 341 25.87 -14.35 4.24
CA ASP A 341 25.93 -15.73 3.74
C ASP A 341 27.31 -16.37 3.94
N TRP A 342 28.42 -15.60 3.88
CA TRP A 342 29.76 -16.08 4.26
C TRP A 342 29.88 -16.36 5.76
N VAL A 343 29.18 -15.58 6.60
CA VAL A 343 29.05 -15.80 8.05
C VAL A 343 28.19 -17.02 8.39
N LYS A 344 27.12 -17.29 7.62
CA LYS A 344 26.23 -18.46 7.80
C LYS A 344 26.83 -19.76 7.25
N LYS A 345 27.45 -19.68 6.07
CA LYS A 345 28.01 -20.80 5.30
C LYS A 345 29.50 -20.49 5.05
N PRO A 346 30.40 -20.84 5.98
CA PRO A 346 31.83 -20.90 5.66
C PRO A 346 32.02 -21.78 4.41
N SER A 347 32.97 -21.39 3.54
CA SER A 347 33.22 -22.07 2.25
C SER A 347 33.30 -23.60 2.42
N PRO A 348 32.73 -24.40 1.50
CA PRO A 348 32.89 -25.85 1.55
C PRO A 348 34.37 -26.23 1.67
N THR A 349 34.64 -27.21 2.53
CA THR A 349 35.98 -27.67 2.87
C THR A 349 36.72 -28.10 1.59
N PRO A 350 38.00 -27.73 1.39
CA PRO A 350 38.77 -28.18 0.22
C PRO A 350 38.82 -29.70 0.20
N GLY A 351 38.05 -30.31 -0.72
CA GLY A 351 37.77 -31.74 -0.73
C GLY A 351 36.43 -32.12 -1.35
N THR A 352 35.46 -31.21 -1.49
CA THR A 352 34.21 -31.47 -2.22
C THR A 352 34.40 -31.31 -3.74
N PRO A 353 34.30 -32.38 -4.56
CA PRO A 353 34.45 -32.25 -6.00
C PRO A 353 33.17 -31.69 -6.64
N GLY A 354 33.27 -30.56 -7.36
CA GLY A 354 32.17 -30.05 -8.19
C GLY A 354 32.23 -28.56 -8.53
N VAL A 355 32.66 -27.70 -7.60
CA VAL A 355 32.55 -26.23 -7.77
C VAL A 355 33.86 -25.63 -8.30
N SER A 356 34.09 -25.77 -9.62
CA SER A 356 35.21 -25.10 -10.30
C SER A 356 34.86 -23.64 -10.60
N GLY A 357 35.60 -22.68 -10.03
CA GLY A 357 35.60 -21.28 -10.49
C GLY A 357 35.65 -20.21 -9.40
N SER A 358 35.14 -20.48 -8.20
CA SER A 358 35.17 -19.47 -7.12
C SER A 358 36.58 -19.28 -6.58
N ILE A 359 37.03 -18.02 -6.49
CA ILE A 359 38.25 -17.66 -5.75
C ILE A 359 38.07 -18.13 -4.29
N LEU A 360 39.07 -18.84 -3.75
CA LEU A 360 39.03 -19.43 -2.41
C LEU A 360 39.07 -18.34 -1.34
N ARG A 361 37.89 -17.79 -1.01
CA ARG A 361 37.71 -16.85 0.09
C ARG A 361 38.05 -17.56 1.40
N PRO A 362 38.92 -16.99 2.26
CA PRO A 362 39.29 -17.63 3.52
C PRO A 362 38.05 -17.86 4.41
N PRO A 363 38.08 -18.88 5.29
CA PRO A 363 36.99 -19.10 6.23
C PRO A 363 36.82 -17.86 7.15
N PRO A 364 35.59 -17.52 7.54
CA PRO A 364 35.32 -16.40 8.44
C PRO A 364 36.03 -16.63 9.80
N PRO A 365 36.66 -15.59 10.40
CA PRO A 365 37.30 -15.70 11.71
C PRO A 365 36.37 -16.30 12.78
N PRO A 366 36.89 -17.03 13.79
CA PRO A 366 36.07 -17.72 14.77
C PRO A 366 35.02 -16.84 15.47
N GLY A 367 35.31 -15.55 15.69
CA GLY A 367 34.36 -14.59 16.26
C GLY A 367 33.09 -14.39 15.40
N LEU A 368 33.21 -14.39 14.06
CA LEU A 368 32.05 -14.27 13.15
C LEU A 368 31.13 -15.50 13.24
N GLN A 369 31.72 -16.68 13.49
CA GLN A 369 30.96 -17.93 13.58
C GLN A 369 30.16 -18.05 14.88
N SER A 370 30.42 -17.19 15.87
CA SER A 370 29.70 -17.14 17.14
C SER A 370 28.20 -16.86 16.96
N ALA A 371 27.38 -17.40 17.86
CA ALA A 371 25.93 -17.19 17.82
C ALA A 371 25.56 -15.69 17.91
N ARG A 372 26.26 -14.90 18.74
CA ARG A 372 25.99 -13.46 18.90
C ARG A 372 26.25 -12.69 17.60
N ALA A 373 27.39 -12.92 16.94
CA ALA A 373 27.70 -12.30 15.65
C ALA A 373 26.69 -12.70 14.58
N ARG A 374 26.36 -14.00 14.47
CA ARG A 374 25.37 -14.51 13.50
C ARG A 374 23.98 -13.89 13.68
N ILE A 375 23.53 -13.69 14.92
CA ILE A 375 22.23 -13.05 15.22
C ILE A 375 22.25 -11.56 14.86
N ALA A 376 23.30 -10.82 15.25
CA ALA A 376 23.40 -9.39 14.93
C ALA A 376 23.49 -9.14 13.41
N VAL A 377 24.24 -9.97 12.69
CA VAL A 377 24.31 -9.94 11.22
C VAL A 377 22.95 -10.25 10.59
N GLU A 378 22.19 -11.23 11.09
CA GLU A 378 20.87 -11.52 10.53
C GLU A 378 19.83 -10.42 10.83
N SER A 379 19.87 -9.81 12.03
CA SER A 379 19.05 -8.64 12.37
C SER A 379 19.29 -7.48 11.41
N THR A 380 20.57 -7.16 11.16
CA THR A 380 20.98 -6.11 10.20
C THR A 380 20.53 -6.43 8.77
N SER A 381 20.63 -7.70 8.36
CA SER A 381 20.16 -8.20 7.06
C SER A 381 18.63 -8.12 6.89
N GLY A 382 17.90 -8.29 7.99
CA GLY A 382 16.45 -8.05 8.08
C GLY A 382 16.10 -6.58 7.85
N LEU A 383 16.60 -5.69 8.69
CA LEU A 383 16.31 -4.25 8.58
C LEU A 383 16.68 -3.65 7.22
N LEU A 384 17.77 -4.09 6.59
CA LEU A 384 18.13 -3.69 5.22
C LEU A 384 17.10 -4.16 4.17
N ARG A 385 16.48 -5.34 4.35
CA ARG A 385 15.40 -5.82 3.48
C ARG A 385 14.15 -4.98 3.66
N ASP A 386 13.79 -4.68 4.90
CA ASP A 386 12.59 -3.90 5.22
C ASP A 386 12.72 -2.44 4.76
N LEU A 387 13.93 -1.87 4.84
CA LEU A 387 14.29 -0.57 4.31
C LEU A 387 14.26 -0.53 2.77
N VAL A 388 14.78 -1.55 2.09
CA VAL A 388 14.63 -1.72 0.63
C VAL A 388 13.17 -1.85 0.24
N ASN A 389 12.36 -2.58 1.02
CA ASN A 389 10.93 -2.71 0.78
C ASN A 389 10.20 -1.37 0.89
N ALA A 390 10.42 -0.60 1.96
CA ALA A 390 9.86 0.75 2.11
C ALA A 390 10.25 1.69 0.95
N ALA A 391 11.52 1.69 0.54
CA ALA A 391 11.97 2.47 -0.62
C ALA A 391 11.29 2.01 -1.93
N ARG A 392 11.06 0.70 -2.11
CA ARG A 392 10.35 0.13 -3.27
C ARG A 392 8.87 0.52 -3.29
N ARG A 393 8.23 0.75 -2.13
CA ARG A 393 6.82 1.20 -2.05
C ARG A 393 6.62 2.64 -2.52
N ILE A 394 7.61 3.52 -2.28
CA ILE A 394 7.58 4.90 -2.76
C ILE A 394 7.70 5.00 -4.28
N GLY A 395 8.50 4.14 -4.92
CA GLY A 395 8.93 4.34 -6.30
C GLY A 395 7.79 4.45 -7.33
N ARG A 396 8.01 5.18 -8.45
CA ARG A 396 7.17 5.01 -9.65
C ARG A 396 7.51 3.67 -10.30
N PHE A 397 7.05 2.57 -9.71
CA PHE A 397 7.03 1.30 -10.40
C PHE A 397 5.74 1.25 -11.23
N PRO A 398 5.80 1.47 -12.57
CA PRO A 398 4.76 0.93 -13.43
C PRO A 398 4.66 -0.57 -13.10
N ALA A 399 3.47 -1.01 -12.74
CA ALA A 399 3.25 -2.37 -12.27
C ALA A 399 3.61 -3.38 -13.39
N VAL A 400 3.93 -4.62 -13.01
CA VAL A 400 4.45 -5.60 -13.97
C VAL A 400 3.37 -5.98 -14.97
N VAL A 401 3.53 -5.58 -16.23
CA VAL A 401 2.56 -5.89 -17.29
C VAL A 401 3.04 -7.14 -18.01
N LEU A 402 2.36 -8.26 -17.83
CA LEU A 402 2.67 -9.48 -18.58
C LEU A 402 1.85 -9.52 -19.88
N THR A 403 2.49 -9.83 -21.01
CA THR A 403 1.86 -9.84 -22.33
C THR A 403 1.49 -11.24 -22.77
N ASN A 404 2.45 -12.17 -22.73
CA ASN A 404 2.28 -13.52 -23.25
C ASN A 404 3.32 -14.47 -22.66
N VAL A 405 3.03 -15.77 -22.76
CA VAL A 405 3.86 -16.86 -22.27
C VAL A 405 4.09 -17.84 -23.41
N VAL A 406 5.36 -18.09 -23.74
CA VAL A 406 5.76 -19.14 -24.68
C VAL A 406 6.22 -20.34 -23.86
N ILE A 407 5.63 -21.51 -24.13
CA ILE A 407 6.02 -22.79 -23.54
C ILE A 407 6.69 -23.61 -24.64
N SER A 408 7.96 -23.96 -24.47
CA SER A 408 8.81 -24.67 -25.45
C SER A 408 9.37 -25.98 -24.86
N LYS A 409 9.39 -27.06 -25.67
CA LYS A 409 10.04 -28.32 -25.28
C LYS A 409 11.57 -28.13 -25.29
N VAL A 410 12.27 -28.57 -24.23
CA VAL A 410 13.73 -28.44 -24.16
C VAL A 410 14.42 -29.59 -24.91
N ASP A 411 15.20 -29.25 -25.92
CA ASP A 411 16.00 -30.22 -26.67
C ASP A 411 16.90 -31.06 -25.75
N ARG A 412 16.86 -32.38 -25.94
CA ARG A 412 17.68 -33.37 -25.20
C ARG A 412 17.42 -33.41 -23.68
N ARG A 413 16.31 -32.85 -23.20
CA ARG A 413 15.85 -32.99 -21.80
C ARG A 413 14.40 -33.45 -21.74
N ASP A 414 14.21 -34.76 -21.70
CA ASP A 414 12.89 -35.36 -21.51
C ASP A 414 12.22 -34.82 -20.24
N ARG A 415 10.90 -34.62 -20.32
CA ARG A 415 10.05 -34.12 -19.22
C ARG A 415 10.39 -32.71 -18.69
N ILE A 416 11.15 -31.89 -19.42
CA ILE A 416 11.43 -30.50 -19.05
C ILE A 416 10.96 -29.53 -20.15
N PHE A 417 10.30 -28.47 -19.73
CA PHE A 417 9.84 -27.38 -20.59
C PHE A 417 10.49 -26.06 -20.16
N GLU A 418 10.82 -25.25 -21.15
CA GLU A 418 11.16 -23.85 -21.01
C GLU A 418 9.87 -23.04 -21.02
N ILE A 419 9.77 -22.07 -20.12
CA ILE A 419 8.65 -21.14 -20.07
C ILE A 419 9.22 -19.72 -20.12
N GLN A 420 9.06 -19.08 -21.29
CA GLN A 420 9.39 -17.67 -21.51
C GLN A 420 8.14 -16.82 -21.27
N VAL A 421 8.08 -16.13 -20.14
CA VAL A 421 7.12 -15.07 -19.89
C VAL A 421 7.66 -13.77 -20.47
N ARG A 422 6.84 -13.02 -21.21
CA ARG A 422 7.19 -11.68 -21.70
C ARG A 422 6.33 -10.61 -21.03
N GLY A 423 6.88 -9.42 -20.91
CA GLY A 423 6.18 -8.29 -20.30
C GLY A 423 6.98 -7.00 -20.30
N PHE A 424 6.60 -6.11 -19.39
CA PHE A 424 7.27 -4.85 -19.11
C PHE A 424 7.46 -4.68 -17.61
N ASN A 425 8.50 -3.95 -17.22
CA ASN A 425 8.83 -3.65 -15.82
C ASN A 425 9.21 -4.90 -15.02
N LEU A 426 9.78 -5.88 -15.71
CA LEU A 426 10.40 -7.06 -15.12
C LEU A 426 11.74 -6.67 -14.47
N ARG A 427 12.32 -7.59 -13.69
CA ARG A 427 13.60 -7.39 -13.01
C ARG A 427 14.41 -8.68 -13.06
N PRO A 428 15.76 -8.61 -13.08
CA PRO A 428 16.64 -9.79 -12.96
C PRO A 428 16.44 -10.67 -11.71
N THR A 429 15.67 -10.21 -10.71
CA THR A 429 15.35 -10.94 -9.48
C THR A 429 14.05 -11.74 -9.57
N TYR A 430 13.26 -11.53 -10.61
CA TYR A 430 11.92 -12.10 -10.74
C TYR A 430 11.94 -13.54 -11.24
N ILE A 431 11.22 -14.41 -10.55
CA ILE A 431 11.09 -15.83 -10.83
C ILE A 431 9.61 -16.08 -11.21
N PRO A 432 9.31 -16.56 -12.42
CA PRO A 432 7.94 -16.95 -12.76
C PRO A 432 7.57 -18.23 -12.00
N ALA A 433 6.34 -18.30 -11.51
CA ALA A 433 5.78 -19.48 -10.84
C ALA A 433 4.27 -19.56 -11.11
N PHE A 434 3.64 -20.73 -10.96
CA PHE A 434 2.21 -20.89 -11.23
C PHE A 434 1.44 -21.27 -9.97
N THR A 435 0.14 -20.96 -9.92
CA THR A 435 -0.74 -21.36 -8.81
C THR A 435 -1.61 -22.54 -9.23
N LYS A 436 -1.71 -23.57 -8.37
CA LYS A 436 -2.50 -24.79 -8.60
C LYS A 436 -4.01 -24.55 -8.56
N ARG A 437 -4.43 -23.35 -8.13
CA ARG A 437 -5.80 -22.83 -8.19
C ARG A 437 -5.80 -21.57 -9.04
N CYS A 438 -6.85 -21.35 -9.83
CA CYS A 438 -7.14 -20.03 -10.37
C CYS A 438 -7.58 -19.14 -9.20
N LEU A 439 -6.71 -18.23 -8.78
CA LEU A 439 -7.03 -17.22 -7.77
C LEU A 439 -7.98 -16.18 -8.36
N ALA A 440 -8.86 -15.64 -7.51
CA ALA A 440 -9.59 -14.43 -7.87
C ALA A 440 -8.62 -13.23 -7.86
N ALA A 441 -8.89 -12.23 -8.70
CA ALA A 441 -8.08 -11.01 -8.73
C ALA A 441 -8.13 -10.32 -7.35
N GLY A 442 -7.00 -10.34 -6.64
CA GLY A 442 -6.87 -9.73 -5.31
C GLY A 442 -7.25 -10.60 -4.10
N THR A 443 -7.29 -11.93 -4.23
CA THR A 443 -7.17 -12.86 -3.07
C THR A 443 -5.91 -12.52 -2.26
N PRO A 444 -5.97 -12.41 -0.92
CA PRO A 444 -4.82 -12.04 -0.11
C PRO A 444 -3.76 -13.15 -0.03
N LEU A 445 -2.50 -12.75 0.17
CA LEU A 445 -1.34 -13.64 0.20
C LEU A 445 -1.39 -14.65 1.37
N GLU A 446 -2.05 -14.28 2.48
CA GLU A 446 -2.20 -15.13 3.67
C GLU A 446 -3.13 -16.34 3.47
N GLU A 447 -3.99 -16.34 2.44
CA GLU A 447 -4.86 -17.48 2.10
C GLU A 447 -4.16 -18.58 1.26
N LEU A 448 -2.92 -18.35 0.84
CA LEU A 448 -2.12 -19.28 0.04
C LEU A 448 -1.10 -20.03 0.88
N ASP A 449 -1.15 -21.36 0.88
CA ASP A 449 0.02 -22.13 1.31
C ASP A 449 1.09 -22.06 0.22
N LEU A 450 2.11 -21.24 0.46
CA LEU A 450 3.22 -21.03 -0.48
C LEU A 450 4.00 -22.31 -0.82
N LYS A 451 3.84 -23.42 -0.08
CA LYS A 451 4.43 -24.73 -0.44
C LYS A 451 3.48 -25.57 -1.27
N ASP A 452 2.20 -25.61 -0.88
CA ASP A 452 1.24 -26.56 -1.43
C ASP A 452 0.39 -26.01 -2.57
N ASP A 453 0.16 -24.70 -2.68
CA ASP A 453 -0.61 -24.07 -3.77
C ASP A 453 0.26 -23.50 -4.91
N ILE A 454 1.59 -23.40 -4.76
CA ILE A 454 2.50 -22.88 -5.79
C ILE A 454 3.29 -24.00 -6.50
N ILE A 455 3.46 -23.85 -7.82
CA ILE A 455 4.34 -24.62 -8.68
C ILE A 455 5.57 -23.76 -8.97
N TYR A 456 6.71 -24.16 -8.42
CA TYR A 456 7.99 -23.49 -8.62
C TYR A 456 8.72 -24.05 -9.86
N PRO A 457 9.53 -23.24 -10.55
CA PRO A 457 10.49 -23.77 -11.52
C PRO A 457 11.55 -24.63 -10.84
N LEU A 458 12.33 -25.36 -11.64
CA LEU A 458 13.50 -26.09 -11.16
C LEU A 458 14.47 -25.13 -10.46
N ALA A 459 15.13 -25.62 -9.40
CA ALA A 459 16.12 -24.84 -8.65
C ALA A 459 17.22 -24.28 -9.57
N ASP A 460 17.60 -23.02 -9.32
CA ASP A 460 18.64 -22.29 -10.06
C ASP A 460 18.43 -22.25 -11.60
N SER A 461 17.18 -22.42 -12.05
CA SER A 461 16.82 -22.50 -13.48
C SER A 461 16.08 -21.27 -14.03
N ALA A 462 15.75 -20.30 -13.16
CA ALA A 462 15.09 -19.06 -13.54
C ALA A 462 16.13 -17.95 -13.82
N THR A 463 15.88 -17.17 -14.86
CA THR A 463 16.63 -15.97 -15.24
C THR A 463 15.67 -14.90 -15.75
N ALA A 464 16.05 -13.63 -15.64
CA ALA A 464 15.19 -12.52 -16.00
C ALA A 464 16.00 -11.31 -16.48
N ASP A 465 15.37 -10.51 -17.34
CA ASP A 465 15.81 -9.19 -17.76
C ASP A 465 14.63 -8.19 -17.63
N ASP A 466 14.65 -7.10 -18.39
CA ASP A 466 13.66 -6.02 -18.29
C ASP A 466 12.35 -6.31 -19.07
N ASP A 467 12.36 -7.21 -20.06
CA ASP A 467 11.21 -7.58 -20.92
C ASP A 467 10.83 -9.07 -20.92
N THR A 468 11.70 -9.93 -20.38
CA THR A 468 11.58 -11.39 -20.41
C THR A 468 11.91 -12.02 -19.04
N LEU A 469 11.10 -13.00 -18.61
CA LEU A 469 11.48 -14.03 -17.65
C LEU A 469 11.59 -15.37 -18.37
N VAL A 470 12.62 -16.16 -18.09
CA VAL A 470 12.74 -17.57 -18.55
C VAL A 470 12.95 -18.46 -17.34
N ALA A 471 12.19 -19.54 -17.21
CA ALA A 471 12.49 -20.59 -16.25
C ALA A 471 12.11 -21.98 -16.76
N PHE A 472 12.71 -23.02 -16.18
CA PHE A 472 12.47 -24.41 -16.58
C PHE A 472 11.54 -25.13 -15.59
N PHE A 473 10.51 -25.79 -16.11
CA PHE A 473 9.51 -26.52 -15.33
C PHE A 473 9.50 -28.00 -15.71
N ARG A 474 9.03 -28.87 -14.81
CA ARG A 474 8.79 -30.28 -15.14
C ARG A 474 7.47 -30.41 -15.89
N ILE A 475 7.39 -31.36 -16.81
CA ILE A 475 6.14 -31.61 -17.52
C ILE A 475 5.01 -32.00 -16.58
N ASP A 476 5.29 -32.80 -15.54
CA ASP A 476 4.28 -33.34 -14.63
C ASP A 476 3.41 -32.26 -13.96
N ASP A 477 3.95 -31.05 -13.84
CA ASP A 477 3.27 -29.88 -13.26
C ASP A 477 2.38 -29.13 -14.29
N ILE A 478 2.64 -29.26 -15.61
CA ILE A 478 2.02 -28.42 -16.65
C ILE A 478 0.61 -28.87 -17.08
N PRO A 479 0.24 -30.17 -17.17
CA PRO A 479 -1.14 -30.58 -17.36
C PRO A 479 -2.09 -30.05 -16.29
N LEU A 480 -1.65 -29.89 -15.03
CA LEU A 480 -2.48 -29.27 -13.99
C LEU A 480 -2.85 -27.81 -14.33
N LEU A 481 -1.98 -27.11 -15.05
CA LEU A 481 -2.18 -25.74 -15.51
C LEU A 481 -3.01 -25.69 -16.81
N LEU A 482 -2.70 -26.52 -17.79
CA LEU A 482 -3.28 -26.42 -19.14
C LEU A 482 -4.55 -27.23 -19.37
N LEU A 483 -4.79 -28.33 -18.64
CA LEU A 483 -5.98 -29.17 -18.87
C LEU A 483 -7.33 -28.45 -18.63
N PRO A 484 -7.48 -27.58 -17.60
CA PRO A 484 -8.74 -26.86 -17.35
C PRO A 484 -9.04 -25.77 -18.39
N LEU A 485 -8.00 -25.16 -18.96
CA LEU A 485 -8.09 -23.94 -19.77
C LEU A 485 -7.94 -24.24 -21.27
N PHE A 486 -6.97 -25.09 -21.63
CA PHE A 486 -6.59 -25.42 -23.01
C PHE A 486 -6.47 -26.95 -23.22
N PRO A 487 -7.55 -27.74 -23.05
CA PRO A 487 -7.48 -29.20 -23.05
C PRO A 487 -6.89 -29.82 -24.33
N LYS A 488 -6.99 -29.16 -25.48
CA LYS A 488 -6.31 -29.60 -26.72
C LYS A 488 -4.80 -29.41 -26.65
N ALA A 489 -4.33 -28.21 -26.33
CA ALA A 489 -2.91 -27.92 -26.19
C ALA A 489 -2.26 -28.78 -25.09
N ALA A 490 -2.99 -29.08 -24.00
CA ALA A 490 -2.56 -30.00 -22.96
C ALA A 490 -2.45 -31.45 -23.46
N GLN A 491 -3.39 -31.94 -24.27
CA GLN A 491 -3.34 -33.29 -24.86
C GLN A 491 -2.21 -33.40 -25.91
N GLU A 492 -2.03 -32.38 -26.74
CA GLU A 492 -0.94 -32.29 -27.72
C GLU A 492 0.44 -32.21 -27.02
N LEU A 493 0.54 -31.44 -25.93
CA LEU A 493 1.72 -31.38 -25.06
C LEU A 493 2.09 -32.76 -24.50
N ILE A 494 1.14 -33.46 -23.87
CA ILE A 494 1.36 -34.80 -23.30
C ILE A 494 1.82 -35.77 -24.40
N ALA A 495 1.13 -35.80 -25.55
CA ALA A 495 1.50 -36.64 -26.68
C ALA A 495 2.90 -36.30 -27.25
N SER A 496 3.30 -35.02 -27.26
CA SER A 496 4.63 -34.57 -27.68
C SER A 496 5.76 -34.95 -26.73
N ALA A 497 5.44 -35.36 -25.51
CA ALA A 497 6.41 -35.70 -24.47
C ALA A 497 6.69 -37.21 -24.39
N ASP A 498 5.65 -38.04 -24.51
CA ASP A 498 5.80 -39.49 -24.62
C ASP A 498 6.50 -39.91 -25.93
N THR A 499 6.48 -39.03 -26.94
CA THR A 499 7.17 -39.22 -28.23
C THR A 499 8.61 -38.68 -28.22
N ALA A 500 9.52 -39.45 -27.62
CA ALA A 500 10.96 -39.14 -27.54
C ALA A 500 11.72 -39.09 -28.89
N THR A 501 11.05 -39.36 -30.02
CA THR A 501 11.69 -39.65 -31.33
C THR A 501 11.35 -38.67 -32.46
N THR A 502 10.45 -37.71 -32.26
CA THR A 502 10.18 -36.65 -33.25
C THR A 502 10.85 -35.34 -32.84
N GLY A 503 11.94 -34.99 -33.52
CA GLY A 503 12.66 -33.72 -33.36
C GLY A 503 11.91 -32.53 -34.01
N GLY A 504 10.66 -32.33 -33.63
CA GLY A 504 9.86 -31.16 -33.99
C GLY A 504 9.83 -30.18 -32.82
N ASN A 505 10.20 -28.92 -33.07
CA ASN A 505 10.17 -27.86 -32.07
C ASN A 505 8.72 -27.50 -31.71
N TRP A 506 8.13 -28.25 -30.78
CA TRP A 506 6.84 -27.89 -30.20
C TRP A 506 7.00 -26.66 -29.32
N SER A 507 6.22 -25.62 -29.64
CA SER A 507 6.08 -24.42 -28.83
C SER A 507 4.67 -23.88 -28.95
N VAL A 508 4.07 -23.44 -27.84
CA VAL A 508 2.76 -22.79 -27.81
C VAL A 508 2.90 -21.42 -27.15
N ASN A 509 2.29 -20.40 -27.74
CA ASN A 509 2.25 -19.04 -27.22
C ASN A 509 0.83 -18.73 -26.74
N LEU A 510 0.69 -18.39 -25.45
CA LEU A 510 -0.57 -18.10 -24.78
C LEU A 510 -0.58 -16.66 -24.24
N PRO A 511 -1.73 -15.97 -24.18
CA PRO A 511 -1.87 -14.75 -23.38
C PRO A 511 -1.48 -15.01 -21.92
N ALA A 512 -0.82 -14.05 -21.27
CA ALA A 512 -0.43 -14.23 -19.86
C ALA A 512 -1.65 -14.22 -18.91
N GLU A 513 -2.72 -13.52 -19.31
CA GLU A 513 -4.02 -13.43 -18.64
C GLU A 513 -4.81 -14.75 -18.58
N ASP A 514 -4.57 -15.66 -19.54
CA ASP A 514 -5.23 -16.96 -19.61
C ASP A 514 -4.57 -18.02 -18.71
N LEU A 515 -3.49 -17.69 -17.99
CA LEU A 515 -2.71 -18.62 -17.18
C LEU A 515 -2.72 -18.22 -15.70
N PRO A 516 -2.73 -19.19 -14.76
CA PRO A 516 -2.61 -18.92 -13.32
C PRO A 516 -1.14 -18.64 -12.96
N LEU A 517 -0.57 -17.59 -13.54
CA LEU A 517 0.82 -17.18 -13.46
C LEU A 517 1.00 -16.09 -12.39
N VAL A 518 2.02 -16.25 -11.55
CA VAL A 518 2.48 -15.26 -10.58
C VAL A 518 3.98 -15.05 -10.72
N ILE A 519 4.48 -13.93 -10.18
CA ILE A 519 5.91 -13.61 -10.15
C ILE A 519 6.36 -13.64 -8.68
N LEU A 520 7.54 -14.18 -8.41
CA LEU A 520 8.18 -14.16 -7.10
C LEU A 520 9.41 -13.25 -7.17
N ASP A 521 9.54 -12.26 -6.30
CA ASP A 521 10.79 -11.48 -6.19
C ASP A 521 11.81 -12.27 -5.38
N GLY A 522 12.78 -12.90 -6.05
CA GLY A 522 13.78 -13.79 -5.46
C GLY A 522 14.73 -13.14 -4.45
N GLU A 523 14.76 -11.81 -4.36
CA GLU A 523 15.48 -11.10 -3.28
C GLU A 523 14.70 -11.04 -1.97
N VAL A 524 13.37 -10.94 -2.06
CA VAL A 524 12.48 -10.58 -0.95
C VAL A 524 11.59 -11.75 -0.50
N GLY A 525 11.28 -12.67 -1.42
CA GLY A 525 10.31 -13.76 -1.23
C GLY A 525 8.85 -13.35 -1.43
N THR A 526 8.58 -12.11 -1.89
CA THR A 526 7.22 -11.59 -2.09
C THR A 526 6.63 -12.06 -3.41
N VAL A 527 5.38 -12.53 -3.38
CA VAL A 527 4.56 -12.72 -4.59
C VAL A 527 4.16 -11.35 -5.14
N ILE A 528 4.59 -11.07 -6.37
CA ILE A 528 4.16 -9.93 -7.17
C ILE A 528 3.10 -10.45 -8.13
N TYR A 529 1.85 -10.07 -7.87
CA TYR A 529 0.80 -10.16 -8.87
C TYR A 529 1.06 -9.08 -9.92
N ALA A 530 1.06 -9.48 -11.20
CA ALA A 530 0.74 -8.54 -12.26
C ALA A 530 -0.69 -8.02 -11.99
N PRO A 531 -0.97 -6.70 -12.10
CA PRO A 531 -2.36 -6.24 -12.18
C PRO A 531 -3.05 -6.95 -13.35
N ALA A 532 -4.35 -7.20 -13.22
CA ALA A 532 -5.14 -7.73 -14.32
C ALA A 532 -4.91 -6.85 -15.57
N PRO A 533 -4.38 -7.41 -16.68
CA PRO A 533 -4.00 -6.58 -17.84
C PRO A 533 -5.24 -5.88 -18.40
N LEU A 534 -5.10 -4.60 -18.74
CA LEU A 534 -6.22 -3.76 -19.13
C LEU A 534 -6.29 -3.59 -20.65
N THR A 535 -7.43 -3.99 -21.23
CA THR A 535 -7.68 -3.97 -22.67
C THR A 535 -7.88 -2.54 -23.21
N TRP A 536 -6.98 -2.09 -24.09
CA TRP A 536 -7.15 -0.83 -24.83
C TRP A 536 -8.27 -0.96 -25.88
N PRO A 537 -9.13 0.06 -26.10
CA PRO A 537 -9.13 1.39 -25.50
C PRO A 537 -9.98 1.55 -24.23
N ALA A 538 -10.69 0.49 -23.80
CA ALA A 538 -11.70 0.61 -22.74
C ALA A 538 -11.16 0.43 -21.31
N LEU A 539 -9.87 0.11 -21.15
CA LEU A 539 -9.17 -0.17 -19.89
C LEU A 539 -9.90 -1.20 -18.99
N ARG A 540 -10.51 -2.23 -19.59
CA ARG A 540 -11.19 -3.32 -18.87
C ARG A 540 -10.21 -4.45 -18.59
N GLU A 541 -10.34 -5.10 -17.44
CA GLU A 541 -9.63 -6.35 -17.15
C GLU A 541 -9.81 -7.38 -18.28
N ALA A 542 -8.71 -7.93 -18.78
CA ALA A 542 -8.71 -8.85 -19.91
C ALA A 542 -9.23 -10.26 -19.57
N ASN A 543 -9.57 -10.51 -18.30
CA ASN A 543 -10.35 -11.67 -17.87
C ASN A 543 -11.84 -11.59 -18.28
N ASP A 544 -12.37 -10.39 -18.57
CA ASP A 544 -13.64 -10.20 -19.30
C ASP A 544 -13.49 -9.22 -20.48
N PRO A 545 -12.84 -9.66 -21.57
CA PRO A 545 -12.62 -8.84 -22.75
C PRO A 545 -13.88 -8.73 -23.64
N LEU A 546 -15.00 -9.37 -23.25
CA LEU A 546 -16.20 -9.55 -24.08
C LEU A 546 -17.50 -9.04 -23.44
N GLY A 547 -17.57 -8.85 -22.12
CA GLY A 547 -18.67 -8.18 -21.43
C GLY A 547 -20.05 -8.78 -21.73
N TRP A 548 -20.16 -10.12 -21.70
CA TRP A 548 -21.37 -10.91 -22.05
C TRP A 548 -21.93 -10.70 -23.48
N HIS A 549 -21.32 -9.86 -24.33
CA HIS A 549 -21.82 -9.56 -25.67
C HIS A 549 -21.30 -10.55 -26.72
N LYS A 550 -22.22 -11.40 -27.21
CA LYS A 550 -21.97 -12.60 -28.05
C LYS A 550 -21.47 -12.35 -29.49
N ASN A 551 -20.75 -11.28 -29.79
CA ASN A 551 -20.27 -10.98 -31.16
C ASN A 551 -18.89 -10.30 -31.17
N PRO A 552 -17.77 -11.05 -31.33
CA PRO A 552 -16.41 -10.50 -31.31
C PRO A 552 -16.04 -9.73 -32.60
N THR A 553 -16.85 -9.80 -33.65
CA THR A 553 -16.57 -9.18 -34.97
C THR A 553 -16.66 -7.65 -34.95
N LYS A 554 -17.49 -7.05 -34.10
CA LYS A 554 -17.66 -5.57 -34.01
C LYS A 554 -16.48 -4.81 -33.38
N ARG A 555 -15.33 -5.47 -33.17
CA ARG A 555 -14.21 -4.97 -32.34
C ARG A 555 -13.44 -3.77 -32.94
N TRP A 556 -13.50 -3.58 -34.26
CA TRP A 556 -12.67 -2.56 -34.95
C TRP A 556 -13.46 -1.63 -35.90
N ASP A 557 -14.56 -2.11 -36.48
CA ASP A 557 -15.29 -1.43 -37.57
C ASP A 557 -15.85 -0.04 -37.19
N GLY A 558 -16.04 0.22 -35.90
CA GLY A 558 -16.52 1.51 -35.37
C GLY A 558 -15.42 2.50 -34.95
N VAL A 559 -14.13 2.11 -34.97
CA VAL A 559 -13.03 2.98 -34.52
C VAL A 559 -12.48 3.75 -35.70
N VAL A 560 -12.98 4.97 -35.92
CA VAL A 560 -12.46 5.87 -36.96
C VAL A 560 -10.97 6.12 -36.69
N ARG A 561 -10.16 6.17 -37.76
CA ARG A 561 -8.68 6.17 -37.67
C ARG A 561 -8.10 7.33 -36.84
N ALA A 562 -8.87 8.41 -36.67
CA ALA A 562 -8.52 9.60 -35.90
C ALA A 562 -8.77 9.46 -34.38
N ASP A 563 -9.70 8.62 -33.94
CA ASP A 563 -10.13 8.54 -32.52
C ASP A 563 -9.09 7.92 -31.56
N ARG A 564 -7.94 7.48 -32.08
CA ARG A 564 -6.96 6.68 -31.34
C ARG A 564 -6.27 7.41 -30.17
N PHE A 565 -6.38 8.75 -30.10
CA PHE A 565 -5.78 9.56 -29.03
C PHE A 565 -6.66 10.73 -28.53
N SER A 566 -7.80 11.01 -29.16
CA SER A 566 -8.68 12.15 -28.81
C SER A 566 -9.68 11.81 -27.70
N ASN A 567 -10.25 10.61 -27.73
CA ASN A 567 -11.38 10.21 -26.89
C ASN A 567 -10.97 9.24 -25.78
N VAL A 568 -10.06 9.68 -24.90
CA VAL A 568 -9.80 9.00 -23.63
C VAL A 568 -11.02 9.22 -22.72
N PRO A 569 -11.64 8.17 -22.15
CA PRO A 569 -12.81 8.35 -21.29
C PRO A 569 -12.43 9.11 -20.01
N ALA A 570 -13.25 10.09 -19.61
CA ALA A 570 -12.92 11.02 -18.53
C ALA A 570 -12.62 10.35 -17.16
N CYS A 571 -13.13 9.15 -16.92
CA CYS A 571 -12.80 8.35 -15.73
C CYS A 571 -11.31 7.96 -15.63
N ALA A 572 -10.57 7.97 -16.75
CA ALA A 572 -9.14 7.66 -16.80
C ALA A 572 -8.22 8.88 -16.62
N ILE A 573 -8.76 10.12 -16.61
CA ILE A 573 -7.99 11.36 -16.38
C ILE A 573 -8.70 12.24 -15.35
N THR A 574 -8.88 11.73 -14.13
CA THR A 574 -9.27 12.54 -12.97
C THR A 574 -8.05 13.16 -12.28
N VAL A 575 -7.32 14.01 -13.02
CA VAL A 575 -6.51 15.06 -12.38
C VAL A 575 -7.49 16.14 -11.91
N PRO A 576 -7.54 16.50 -10.62
CA PRO A 576 -8.41 17.58 -10.17
C PRO A 576 -7.84 18.92 -10.66
N ASP A 577 -8.52 19.53 -11.64
CA ASP A 577 -8.14 20.82 -12.20
C ASP A 577 -8.44 21.96 -11.20
N PRO A 578 -7.44 22.72 -10.73
CA PRO A 578 -7.67 23.80 -9.78
C PRO A 578 -8.25 25.04 -10.48
N THR A 579 -9.28 25.63 -9.87
CA THR A 579 -9.95 26.90 -10.23
C THR A 579 -10.90 26.88 -11.44
N VAL A 580 -12.17 26.53 -11.15
CA VAL A 580 -13.32 27.20 -11.77
C VAL A 580 -14.12 27.89 -10.66
N ILE A 581 -14.02 29.21 -10.58
CA ILE A 581 -14.84 30.03 -9.67
C ILE A 581 -16.11 30.42 -10.43
N PRO A 582 -17.32 30.03 -9.99
CA PRO A 582 -18.55 30.52 -10.59
C PRO A 582 -18.72 32.02 -10.32
N PRO A 583 -19.22 32.81 -11.29
CA PRO A 583 -19.36 34.25 -11.13
C PRO A 583 -20.38 34.59 -10.03
N SER A 584 -20.01 35.50 -9.13
CA SER A 584 -20.84 35.98 -8.04
C SER A 584 -21.84 37.05 -8.52
N ASP A 585 -23.14 36.72 -8.53
CA ASP A 585 -24.21 37.68 -8.79
C ASP A 585 -24.18 38.85 -7.79
N THR A 586 -23.74 40.02 -8.26
CA THR A 586 -23.71 41.27 -7.49
C THR A 586 -24.07 42.47 -8.38
N THR A 587 -25.35 42.59 -8.72
CA THR A 587 -25.90 43.78 -9.38
C THR A 587 -26.91 44.51 -8.50
N LYS A 588 -26.45 45.59 -7.85
CA LYS A 588 -27.27 46.76 -7.48
C LYS A 588 -26.39 47.95 -7.11
N GLN A 589 -26.55 49.03 -7.90
CA GLN A 589 -26.20 50.41 -7.57
C GLN A 589 -24.69 50.72 -7.42
N ASP A 590 -24.16 51.87 -7.84
CA ASP A 590 -24.79 53.10 -8.38
C ASP A 590 -24.18 53.55 -9.73
N ALA A 591 -24.81 54.55 -10.35
CA ALA A 591 -24.33 55.19 -11.58
C ALA A 591 -23.46 56.44 -11.28
N THR A 592 -22.62 56.88 -12.23
CA THR A 592 -22.70 58.18 -12.95
C THR A 592 -21.40 58.51 -13.72
N ALA A 593 -21.52 59.29 -14.81
CA ALA A 593 -20.50 60.10 -15.53
C ALA A 593 -19.57 59.48 -16.61
N GLN A 594 -19.68 60.09 -17.81
CA GLN A 594 -18.63 60.48 -18.78
C GLN A 594 -17.66 59.38 -19.31
N ALA A 595 -17.57 59.01 -20.59
CA ALA A 595 -17.73 59.66 -21.91
C ALA A 595 -16.50 60.46 -22.44
N GLY A 596 -15.69 59.82 -23.31
CA GLY A 596 -14.62 60.42 -24.13
C GLY A 596 -13.98 59.38 -25.11
N PRO A 597 -13.52 59.73 -26.35
CA PRO A 597 -13.52 58.74 -27.45
C PRO A 597 -12.28 58.63 -28.39
N SER A 598 -12.04 57.41 -28.90
CA SER A 598 -11.40 57.05 -30.20
C SER A 598 -11.46 55.51 -30.35
N GLY A 599 -11.69 54.82 -31.48
CA GLY A 599 -11.67 55.16 -32.92
C GLY A 599 -10.60 54.31 -33.64
N GLY A 600 -10.81 53.64 -34.78
CA GLY A 600 -12.02 53.37 -35.59
C GLY A 600 -11.69 52.66 -36.93
N ASN A 601 -12.71 52.11 -37.62
CA ASN A 601 -12.71 51.51 -38.98
C ASN A 601 -11.81 50.27 -39.21
N GLY A 602 -12.05 49.38 -40.18
CA GLY A 602 -13.17 49.13 -41.12
C GLY A 602 -13.18 47.62 -41.45
N GLU A 603 -13.82 47.03 -42.48
CA GLU A 603 -14.91 47.39 -43.39
C GLU A 603 -15.44 46.06 -44.03
N ARG A 604 -16.36 46.08 -45.00
CA ARG A 604 -17.10 44.92 -45.58
C ARG A 604 -17.44 45.21 -47.06
N PRO A 605 -18.16 44.35 -47.83
CA PRO A 605 -18.29 42.88 -47.91
C PRO A 605 -17.94 42.47 -49.38
N PRO A 606 -18.79 41.78 -50.19
CA PRO A 606 -19.58 40.53 -50.07
C PRO A 606 -18.88 39.39 -50.87
N VAL A 607 -19.46 38.28 -51.40
CA VAL A 607 -20.81 37.66 -51.51
C VAL A 607 -20.65 36.14 -51.18
N GLU A 608 -21.48 35.12 -51.48
CA GLU A 608 -22.70 34.90 -52.29
C GLU A 608 -23.56 33.75 -51.65
N GLU A 609 -24.55 33.20 -52.37
CA GLU A 609 -25.36 32.02 -51.99
C GLU A 609 -25.56 31.10 -53.23
N PRO A 610 -25.97 29.81 -53.11
CA PRO A 610 -27.39 29.54 -53.40
C PRO A 610 -28.06 28.35 -52.67
N VAL A 611 -29.40 28.35 -52.75
CA VAL A 611 -30.37 27.39 -52.17
C VAL A 611 -30.60 26.15 -53.06
N HIS A 612 -31.00 25.01 -52.46
CA HIS A 612 -32.01 24.11 -53.06
C HIS A 612 -32.92 23.42 -52.00
N ARG A 613 -34.04 22.83 -52.43
CA ARG A 613 -35.27 22.60 -51.63
C ARG A 613 -36.00 21.30 -52.03
N PHE A 614 -37.03 20.90 -51.24
CA PHE A 614 -38.05 19.84 -51.49
C PHE A 614 -37.59 18.36 -51.37
N VAL A 615 -38.44 17.35 -51.12
CA VAL A 615 -39.92 17.28 -50.92
C VAL A 615 -40.32 16.21 -49.85
N GLU A 616 -41.56 16.36 -49.37
CA GLU A 616 -42.51 15.59 -48.52
C GLU A 616 -42.40 14.06 -48.21
N SER A 617 -43.45 13.52 -47.55
CA SER A 617 -43.59 12.22 -46.84
C SER A 617 -44.39 11.17 -47.69
N PRO A 618 -45.22 10.18 -47.22
CA PRO A 618 -45.57 9.68 -45.86
C PRO A 618 -45.87 8.14 -45.66
N THR A 619 -46.29 7.78 -44.42
CA THR A 619 -47.34 6.78 -44.03
C THR A 619 -47.12 5.23 -43.92
N HIS A 620 -47.96 4.65 -43.03
CA HIS A 620 -48.33 3.24 -42.76
C HIS A 620 -47.28 2.32 -42.07
N SER A 621 -47.52 1.60 -40.95
CA SER A 621 -48.66 0.85 -40.35
C SER A 621 -48.88 -0.57 -40.93
N ALA A 622 -49.20 -1.65 -40.18
CA ALA A 622 -49.67 -1.78 -38.80
C ALA A 622 -49.50 -3.21 -38.21
N THR A 623 -49.65 -3.34 -36.88
CA THR A 623 -50.22 -4.49 -36.09
C THR A 623 -50.00 -5.97 -36.49
N LYS A 624 -49.67 -6.82 -35.51
CA LYS A 624 -50.68 -7.69 -34.81
C LYS A 624 -50.09 -8.48 -33.61
N SER A 625 -50.99 -8.91 -32.71
CA SER A 625 -50.75 -9.80 -31.56
C SER A 625 -51.94 -10.76 -31.39
N SER A 626 -51.70 -11.98 -30.92
CA SER A 626 -52.72 -13.02 -30.65
C SER A 626 -52.16 -14.15 -29.77
N VAL A 627 -52.99 -14.84 -28.98
CA VAL A 627 -52.57 -15.60 -27.78
C VAL A 627 -52.84 -17.15 -27.88
N PRO A 628 -53.37 -17.95 -26.90
CA PRO A 628 -52.89 -19.32 -26.57
C PRO A 628 -53.91 -20.45 -26.97
N PRO A 629 -53.97 -21.71 -26.42
CA PRO A 629 -53.17 -22.36 -25.34
C PRO A 629 -52.87 -23.90 -25.41
N SER A 630 -52.11 -24.39 -24.39
CA SER A 630 -52.42 -25.58 -23.54
C SER A 630 -51.74 -26.97 -23.73
N ARG A 631 -51.78 -27.71 -22.59
CA ARG A 631 -51.70 -29.18 -22.34
C ARG A 631 -50.32 -29.89 -22.23
N GLY A 632 -50.18 -30.67 -21.16
CA GLY A 632 -49.24 -31.81 -21.02
C GLY A 632 -49.87 -33.15 -21.45
N PRO A 633 -49.31 -34.33 -21.07
CA PRO A 633 -49.42 -34.80 -19.69
C PRO A 633 -48.23 -35.68 -19.17
N GLN A 634 -48.44 -36.36 -18.03
CA GLN A 634 -47.51 -37.25 -17.31
C GLN A 634 -47.34 -38.64 -17.96
N THR A 635 -46.29 -39.39 -17.56
CA THR A 635 -46.35 -40.86 -17.29
C THR A 635 -45.16 -41.31 -16.41
N SER A 636 -45.12 -42.57 -15.97
CA SER A 636 -44.28 -43.04 -14.84
C SER A 636 -43.87 -44.52 -14.92
N LYS A 637 -42.76 -44.91 -14.23
CA LYS A 637 -42.42 -46.22 -13.56
C LYS A 637 -40.88 -46.39 -13.39
N SER A 638 -40.34 -46.67 -12.19
CA SER A 638 -40.07 -48.00 -11.55
C SER A 638 -38.94 -48.81 -12.25
N LYS A 639 -37.95 -49.47 -11.63
CA LYS A 639 -37.72 -50.15 -10.31
C LYS A 639 -36.17 -50.21 -10.04
N ALA A 640 -35.58 -50.86 -9.02
CA ALA A 640 -35.81 -51.05 -7.57
C ALA A 640 -34.79 -52.11 -7.02
N ALA A 641 -34.46 -52.07 -5.72
CA ALA A 641 -33.64 -53.04 -4.93
C ALA A 641 -32.11 -53.12 -5.23
N GLY A 642 -31.23 -53.47 -4.27
CA GLY A 642 -31.39 -53.51 -2.79
C GLY A 642 -30.62 -54.64 -2.05
N ARG A 643 -29.92 -54.30 -0.95
CA ARG A 643 -29.43 -55.17 0.18
C ARG A 643 -28.92 -54.24 1.30
N LYS A 644 -29.51 -54.20 2.51
CA LYS A 644 -29.40 -55.09 3.70
C LYS A 644 -28.09 -54.99 4.51
N ALA A 645 -28.24 -54.64 5.79
CA ALA A 645 -27.19 -54.53 6.83
C ALA A 645 -26.95 -55.88 7.58
N PRO A 646 -26.14 -55.91 8.67
CA PRO A 646 -26.74 -55.72 10.01
C PRO A 646 -25.87 -54.95 11.04
N ALA A 647 -26.39 -54.78 12.26
CA ALA A 647 -25.84 -53.95 13.34
C ALA A 647 -25.00 -54.72 14.40
N LYS A 648 -24.49 -53.99 15.40
CA LYS A 648 -24.04 -54.52 16.71
C LYS A 648 -24.66 -53.76 17.89
N SER A 649 -24.91 -54.50 18.97
CA SER A 649 -25.30 -54.03 20.31
C SER A 649 -24.05 -53.92 21.21
N ALA A 650 -24.06 -53.61 22.52
CA ALA A 650 -25.13 -53.55 23.54
C ALA A 650 -24.71 -52.63 24.72
N GLY A 651 -25.51 -52.55 25.79
CA GLY A 651 -25.12 -51.99 27.09
C GLY A 651 -25.91 -52.62 28.25
N ALA A 652 -25.40 -52.54 29.49
CA ALA A 652 -26.08 -53.02 30.71
C ALA A 652 -25.55 -52.34 32.00
N LYS A 653 -26.32 -52.43 33.10
CA LYS A 653 -26.07 -51.78 34.42
C LYS A 653 -25.72 -52.78 35.53
N LYS A 654 -24.98 -52.33 36.56
CA LYS A 654 -25.15 -52.51 38.04
C LYS A 654 -23.90 -51.96 38.77
N THR A 655 -23.86 -51.62 40.06
CA THR A 655 -24.76 -51.91 41.23
C THR A 655 -24.86 -50.69 42.19
N GLN A 656 -25.52 -50.84 43.36
CA GLN A 656 -25.84 -49.77 44.33
C GLN A 656 -24.89 -49.74 45.54
N SER A 657 -24.77 -48.60 46.24
CA SER A 657 -24.74 -48.57 47.72
C SER A 657 -25.19 -47.23 48.33
N SER A 658 -25.67 -47.33 49.57
CA SER A 658 -25.91 -46.30 50.61
C SER A 658 -24.75 -45.26 50.72
N THR A 659 -24.89 -44.03 51.25
CA THR A 659 -25.44 -43.69 52.58
C THR A 659 -25.71 -42.19 52.80
N ARG A 660 -26.75 -41.88 53.60
CA ARG A 660 -27.12 -40.59 54.24
C ARG A 660 -27.31 -39.39 53.33
#